data_AF-A0A1F5YSH5-F1
#
_entry.id   AF-A0A1F5YSH5-F1
#
_cell.length_a   1.000
_cell.length_b   1.000
_cell.length_c   1.000
_cell.angle_alpha   90.00
_cell.angle_beta   90.00
_cell.angle_gamma   90.00
#
_symmetry.space_group_name_H-M   'P 1'
#
loop_
_entity.id
_entity.type
_entity.pdbx_description
1 polymer ?
#
loop_
_entity_poly.entity_id
_entity_poly.type
_entity_poly.pdbx_seq_one_letter_code
_entity_poly.pdbx_strand_id
1 'polypeptide(L)'
;MRAAISGNKFLHSTSYRVARIIPAAACAAACLLILLSSALAAQSYFKADEEGFRFGNSFLERVFERSGDSFRTEWLVNKISGHTWRVDSREFRLRFTYERLGYWPGQENPLTVSAGDCLFRGYRVEEPRDGCRTLVLLYHWEQDLEGDGHSADWDSPGLEIEMRYSLADSLPEMRKQVGLSCAGGKLYFVEELSLEELEIPGAIISHQGFGQPVYTEEMFFGLEYPAGNNRADQGRLSLFYYPGAAIDSTGYKSYSAVWGVAGRGRTRAAFLDYVDRIRVAPARPFLLYNTWYDLRTAERFEGQTGGLLNQENSLARIRSFKENLVDKGIALNSFVLDEGWDKYTPFWEVNRKIFPGGLAPLSHELKNIGSALGLWLGPIGGYGEGLRLRGSLGREKGLEVSRKGYLDLAGPRYNSILTSCLIGYLKQDEVNYLKFDGVLYGSADTDHGILPGIYSREAQTAALAALCDTLHAVKPGLFINVTTSQWLSPWWLMHADCVFMGGYDFGWLRELPSPSKRDLAISYRDRVCYEQFRVHDQQFPLNSIMTVGVIKGEYELLGDLDETLDKWTDDLVIHFSRGLAMWELYISPQILKENEWESLRASIRWAEANRSALLANTTLVGGDPLKRQPYGYFHQGKDKLILTVRNPYIEPKVFSMKLDYDSGLLAPDNEAYLPLTVYPYLAVENPWMSFGENLEINLSGYETKVLELLPREKVDFPFARNVRFDFATGGLVIYPGSGTEKVAVENGSTAPLLLSGVSIPPGIEGQVPLKPALPVTVLTVAEEREEDFRGGAGSGLKGSLSLSLPEETLSAEIGFLLEPEKGLDVKQPRLEVNGQAGGWRSEAGEKGSWYWFLYSLKGGGAHRVSYDFSLPQSAGVNGRLSAWLILRRKLEGRKLELPGMSAERAGEFLLPASSGISREVKCLFERPVKF
;
A
#
# COMPACT_ATOMS: atom_id res chain seq x y z
N MET A 1 2.40 57.83 3.80
CA MET A 1 2.77 59.16 3.25
C MET A 1 2.67 60.18 4.38
N ARG A 2 3.67 61.07 4.51
CA ARG A 2 4.02 61.95 5.67
C ARG A 2 4.73 61.21 6.81
N ALA A 3 5.90 61.62 7.29
CA ALA A 3 6.89 62.63 6.90
C ALA A 3 8.19 62.24 7.65
N ALA A 4 9.37 62.27 7.02
CA ALA A 4 10.39 63.32 7.21
C ALA A 4 11.22 63.17 8.52
N ILE A 5 12.53 63.36 8.62
CA ILE A 5 13.56 63.95 7.74
C ILE A 5 14.93 63.68 8.42
N SER A 6 15.98 63.54 7.59
CA SER A 6 17.44 63.81 7.76
C SER A 6 18.09 63.87 9.16
N GLY A 7 19.34 63.45 9.38
CA GLY A 7 20.39 63.01 8.45
C GLY A 7 21.80 63.27 9.01
N ASN A 8 22.77 62.89 8.18
CA ASN A 8 24.12 63.45 7.98
C ASN A 8 25.38 62.86 8.65
N LYS A 9 26.33 62.57 7.72
CA LYS A 9 27.82 62.55 7.78
C LYS A 9 28.52 61.33 8.37
N PHE A 10 29.68 60.88 7.86
CA PHE A 10 30.40 60.82 6.56
C PHE A 10 31.69 59.98 6.84
N LEU A 11 32.41 59.54 5.79
CA LEU A 11 33.78 58.93 5.72
C LEU A 11 33.80 57.38 5.61
N HIS A 12 34.55 56.69 4.73
CA HIS A 12 35.72 57.02 3.90
C HIS A 12 35.83 56.10 2.63
N SER A 13 36.68 56.54 1.70
CA SER A 13 37.22 56.02 0.40
C SER A 13 37.49 54.49 0.26
N THR A 14 37.66 53.86 -0.93
CA THR A 14 38.52 54.23 -2.09
C THR A 14 38.31 53.29 -3.32
N SER A 15 38.35 53.86 -4.53
CA SER A 15 38.84 53.34 -5.85
C SER A 15 38.27 52.07 -6.53
N TYR A 16 37.64 52.29 -7.69
CA TYR A 16 37.19 51.31 -8.69
C TYR A 16 38.26 51.01 -9.76
N ARG A 17 38.42 49.72 -10.11
CA ARG A 17 39.05 49.24 -11.36
C ARG A 17 37.95 48.74 -12.31
N VAL A 18 38.09 49.11 -13.58
CA VAL A 18 37.20 48.79 -14.70
C VAL A 18 37.31 47.31 -15.08
N ALA A 19 36.18 46.59 -15.09
CA ALA A 19 36.02 45.28 -15.71
C ALA A 19 34.93 45.35 -16.78
N ARG A 20 35.23 44.80 -17.96
CA ARG A 20 34.43 44.83 -19.19
C ARG A 20 33.04 44.23 -18.98
N ILE A 21 32.01 45.00 -19.32
CA ILE A 21 30.63 44.54 -19.46
C ILE A 21 30.53 43.75 -20.77
N ILE A 22 30.33 42.43 -20.67
CA ILE A 22 29.78 41.63 -21.77
C ILE A 22 28.27 41.92 -21.78
N PRO A 23 27.64 42.30 -22.92
CA PRO A 23 26.24 42.68 -22.91
C PRO A 23 25.39 41.44 -22.60
N ALA A 24 24.52 41.56 -21.59
CA ALA A 24 23.58 40.53 -21.14
C ALA A 24 22.70 39.96 -22.28
N ALA A 25 22.58 40.67 -23.40
CA ALA A 25 21.92 40.20 -24.63
C ALA A 25 22.65 39.02 -25.30
N ALA A 26 23.99 38.93 -25.21
CA ALA A 26 24.75 37.82 -25.79
C ALA A 26 24.68 36.55 -24.92
N CYS A 27 24.62 36.70 -23.59
CA CYS A 27 24.35 35.58 -22.67
C CYS A 27 22.89 35.12 -22.74
N ALA A 28 21.93 36.04 -22.90
CA ALA A 28 20.53 35.68 -23.10
C ALA A 28 20.32 34.98 -24.45
N ALA A 29 20.98 35.42 -25.52
CA ALA A 29 20.94 34.76 -26.83
C ALA A 29 21.71 33.43 -26.84
N ALA A 30 22.84 33.32 -26.13
CA ALA A 30 23.57 32.06 -25.97
C ALA A 30 22.81 31.07 -25.07
N CYS A 31 22.15 31.53 -24.00
CA CYS A 31 21.25 30.69 -23.20
C CYS A 31 19.99 30.33 -23.98
N LEU A 32 19.43 31.23 -24.81
CA LEU A 32 18.33 30.88 -25.72
C LEU A 32 18.78 29.89 -26.78
N LEU A 33 19.98 30.03 -27.35
CA LEU A 33 20.55 29.11 -28.34
C LEU A 33 20.94 27.77 -27.71
N ILE A 34 21.40 27.75 -26.45
CA ILE A 34 21.66 26.53 -25.68
C ILE A 34 20.33 25.86 -25.31
N LEU A 35 19.31 26.61 -24.86
CA LEU A 35 17.96 26.11 -24.59
C LEU A 35 17.23 25.64 -25.85
N LEU A 36 17.41 26.34 -26.99
CA LEU A 36 16.89 25.94 -28.30
C LEU A 36 17.66 24.73 -28.85
N SER A 37 18.98 24.64 -28.62
CA SER A 37 19.78 23.47 -29.02
C SER A 37 19.51 22.24 -28.15
N SER A 38 19.21 22.41 -26.86
CA SER A 38 18.79 21.33 -25.96
C SER A 38 17.33 20.91 -26.19
N ALA A 39 16.45 21.85 -26.58
CA ALA A 39 15.08 21.54 -27.00
C ALA A 39 15.02 20.84 -28.36
N LEU A 40 15.98 21.10 -29.26
CA LEU A 40 16.16 20.35 -30.52
C LEU A 40 16.81 18.97 -30.30
N ALA A 41 17.53 18.75 -29.19
CA ALA A 41 18.19 17.48 -28.87
C ALA A 41 17.30 16.48 -28.10
N ALA A 42 16.14 16.91 -27.60
CA ALA A 42 15.22 16.10 -26.81
C ALA A 42 14.04 15.52 -27.62
N GLN A 43 14.06 15.63 -28.96
CA GLN A 43 12.96 15.13 -29.79
C GLN A 43 13.12 13.65 -30.09
N SER A 44 12.01 12.92 -30.03
CA SER A 44 11.87 11.62 -30.65
C SER A 44 12.21 11.72 -32.14
N TYR A 45 12.91 10.73 -32.68
CA TYR A 45 13.36 10.72 -34.06
C TYR A 45 13.21 9.34 -34.67
N PHE A 46 13.11 9.34 -36.00
CA PHE A 46 13.19 8.16 -36.84
C PHE A 46 14.29 8.37 -37.89
N LYS A 47 15.15 7.38 -38.08
CA LYS A 47 16.16 7.35 -39.13
C LYS A 47 16.05 6.02 -39.87
N ALA A 48 16.12 6.06 -41.19
CA ALA A 48 16.16 4.88 -42.04
C ALA A 48 17.38 4.98 -42.97
N ASP A 49 18.06 3.87 -43.18
CA ASP A 49 19.11 3.69 -44.18
C ASP A 49 18.92 2.36 -44.92
N GLU A 50 19.87 1.95 -45.77
CA GLU A 50 19.78 0.70 -46.53
C GLU A 50 19.88 -0.55 -45.63
N GLU A 51 20.45 -0.42 -44.43
CA GLU A 51 20.75 -1.53 -43.52
C GLU A 51 19.68 -1.71 -42.43
N GLY A 52 18.95 -0.65 -42.06
CA GLY A 52 17.99 -0.72 -40.96
C GLY A 52 17.20 0.55 -40.64
N PHE A 53 16.51 0.50 -39.50
CA PHE A 53 15.77 1.61 -38.90
C PHE A 53 16.28 1.91 -37.49
N ARG A 54 16.24 3.17 -37.09
CA ARG A 54 16.47 3.61 -35.72
C ARG A 54 15.32 4.49 -35.25
N PHE A 55 14.75 4.16 -34.11
CA PHE A 55 13.66 4.91 -33.51
C PHE A 55 13.95 5.16 -32.03
N GLY A 56 14.10 6.43 -31.63
CA GLY A 56 14.57 6.77 -30.29
C GLY A 56 14.37 8.22 -29.90
N ASN A 57 14.73 8.57 -28.67
CA ASN A 57 14.74 9.93 -28.10
C ASN A 57 16.03 10.13 -27.28
N SER A 58 16.07 11.07 -26.33
CA SER A 58 17.25 11.29 -25.48
C SER A 58 17.54 10.18 -24.47
N PHE A 59 16.56 9.31 -24.17
CA PHE A 59 16.64 8.29 -23.12
C PHE A 59 16.88 6.89 -23.66
N LEU A 60 16.27 6.54 -24.80
CA LEU A 60 16.33 5.20 -25.38
C LEU A 60 16.36 5.22 -26.91
N GLU A 61 16.82 4.14 -27.52
CA GLU A 61 16.70 3.89 -28.97
C GLU A 61 16.48 2.39 -29.23
N ARG A 62 15.52 2.07 -30.10
CA ARG A 62 15.35 0.74 -30.68
C ARG A 62 15.94 0.73 -32.09
N VAL A 63 16.81 -0.24 -32.36
CA VAL A 63 17.46 -0.41 -33.66
C VAL A 63 16.92 -1.68 -34.31
N PHE A 64 16.40 -1.51 -35.52
CA PHE A 64 15.88 -2.58 -36.35
C PHE A 64 16.84 -2.85 -37.50
N GLU A 65 17.14 -4.11 -37.75
CA GLU A 65 17.96 -4.53 -38.88
C GLU A 65 17.15 -5.45 -39.79
N ARG A 66 17.50 -5.45 -41.08
CA ARG A 66 16.84 -6.31 -42.05
C ARG A 66 17.18 -7.79 -41.80
N SER A 67 16.16 -8.63 -41.80
CA SER A 67 16.27 -10.09 -41.62
C SER A 67 15.42 -10.78 -42.69
N GLY A 68 16.04 -11.12 -43.83
CA GLY A 68 15.34 -11.63 -45.00
C GLY A 68 14.39 -10.58 -45.58
N ASP A 69 13.11 -10.92 -45.66
CA ASP A 69 12.03 -10.05 -46.15
C ASP A 69 11.29 -9.29 -45.04
N SER A 70 11.84 -9.31 -43.81
CA SER A 70 11.29 -8.67 -42.62
C SER A 70 12.31 -7.75 -41.93
N PHE A 71 11.85 -6.98 -40.94
CA PHE A 71 12.71 -6.24 -40.02
C PHE A 71 12.52 -6.78 -38.59
N ARG A 72 13.61 -6.87 -37.85
CA ARG A 72 13.58 -7.25 -36.43
C ARG A 72 14.43 -6.31 -35.60
N THR A 73 14.07 -6.16 -34.34
CA THR A 73 14.91 -5.46 -33.36
C THR A 73 16.18 -6.27 -33.15
N GLU A 74 17.33 -5.65 -33.40
CA GLU A 74 18.65 -6.24 -33.12
C GLU A 74 19.26 -5.59 -31.88
N TRP A 75 18.92 -4.32 -31.60
CA TRP A 75 19.46 -3.59 -30.43
C TRP A 75 18.42 -2.79 -29.65
N LEU A 76 18.55 -2.85 -28.33
CA LEU A 76 17.89 -1.96 -27.37
C LEU A 76 18.95 -1.08 -26.69
N VAL A 77 18.90 0.22 -26.92
CA VAL A 77 19.86 1.18 -26.37
C VAL A 77 19.24 1.90 -25.17
N ASN A 78 19.84 1.75 -24.00
CA ASN A 78 19.55 2.55 -22.81
C ASN A 78 20.56 3.70 -22.73
N LYS A 79 20.15 4.90 -23.11
CA LYS A 79 21.02 6.09 -23.09
C LYS A 79 21.16 6.70 -21.70
N ILE A 80 20.31 6.31 -20.74
CA ILE A 80 20.44 6.73 -19.33
C ILE A 80 21.66 6.06 -18.70
N SER A 81 21.81 4.75 -18.87
CA SER A 81 22.98 4.01 -18.38
C SER A 81 24.15 4.00 -19.36
N GLY A 82 23.91 4.31 -20.63
CA GLY A 82 24.89 4.22 -21.71
C GLY A 82 25.08 2.81 -22.27
N HIS A 83 24.27 1.84 -21.84
CA HIS A 83 24.34 0.46 -22.29
C HIS A 83 23.56 0.20 -23.58
N THR A 84 24.09 -0.71 -24.40
CA THR A 84 23.47 -1.19 -25.64
C THR A 84 23.34 -2.70 -25.56
N TRP A 85 22.11 -3.19 -25.60
CA TRP A 85 21.79 -4.61 -25.52
C TRP A 85 21.55 -5.17 -26.90
N ARG A 86 22.31 -6.20 -27.29
CA ARG A 86 21.96 -7.05 -28.43
C ARG A 86 20.78 -7.92 -28.04
N VAL A 87 19.80 -8.07 -28.92
CA VAL A 87 18.62 -8.92 -28.67
C VAL A 87 18.36 -9.84 -29.85
N ASP A 88 17.77 -11.00 -29.56
CA ASP A 88 17.12 -11.85 -30.57
C ASP A 88 15.60 -11.64 -30.48
N SER A 89 15.04 -10.94 -31.47
CA SER A 89 13.63 -10.56 -31.51
C SER A 89 12.86 -11.29 -32.59
N ARG A 90 11.68 -11.80 -32.23
CA ARG A 90 10.65 -12.21 -33.21
C ARG A 90 9.65 -11.10 -33.54
N GLU A 91 9.80 -9.95 -32.89
CA GLU A 91 8.87 -8.83 -32.83
C GLU A 91 7.49 -9.16 -32.26
N PHE A 92 6.77 -10.14 -32.78
CA PHE A 92 5.51 -10.59 -32.23
C PHE A 92 5.35 -12.09 -32.44
N ARG A 93 4.38 -12.68 -31.73
CA ARG A 93 3.88 -14.02 -32.04
C ARG A 93 2.36 -13.97 -32.06
N LEU A 94 1.78 -14.29 -33.20
CA LEU A 94 0.35 -14.39 -33.39
C LEU A 94 -0.02 -15.87 -33.57
N ARG A 95 -0.84 -16.41 -32.68
CA ARG A 95 -1.43 -17.74 -32.80
C ARG A 95 -2.90 -17.61 -33.15
N PHE A 96 -3.30 -18.15 -34.28
CA PHE A 96 -4.66 -18.01 -34.79
C PHE A 96 -5.14 -19.26 -35.53
N THR A 97 -6.46 -19.36 -35.65
CA THR A 97 -7.16 -20.40 -36.38
C THR A 97 -7.95 -19.74 -37.51
N TYR A 98 -8.02 -20.39 -38.68
CA TYR A 98 -8.86 -19.94 -39.80
C TYR A 98 -9.58 -21.10 -40.45
N GLU A 99 -10.69 -20.80 -41.12
CA GLU A 99 -11.41 -21.80 -41.91
C GLU A 99 -10.62 -22.13 -43.17
N ARG A 100 -10.33 -23.43 -43.36
CA ARG A 100 -9.58 -23.92 -44.51
C ARG A 100 -10.29 -25.10 -45.16
N LEU A 101 -10.18 -25.16 -46.48
CA LEU A 101 -10.46 -26.36 -47.26
C LEU A 101 -9.11 -26.85 -47.81
N GLY A 102 -8.83 -28.15 -47.68
CA GLY A 102 -7.54 -28.76 -48.04
C GLY A 102 -6.56 -28.89 -46.86
N TYR A 103 -5.59 -29.79 -46.99
CA TYR A 103 -4.60 -30.08 -45.93
C TYR A 103 -3.20 -30.32 -46.51
N TRP A 104 -2.24 -29.58 -45.96
CA TRP A 104 -0.81 -29.74 -46.22
C TRP A 104 -0.06 -29.72 -44.89
N PRO A 105 0.97 -30.57 -44.71
CA PRO A 105 1.79 -30.56 -43.52
C PRO A 105 2.40 -29.18 -43.25
N GLY A 106 2.29 -28.68 -42.02
CA GLY A 106 2.79 -27.36 -41.61
C GLY A 106 1.73 -26.25 -41.62
N GLN A 107 0.50 -26.55 -42.08
CA GLN A 107 -0.61 -25.60 -42.07
C GLN A 107 -1.63 -25.86 -40.94
N GLU A 108 -1.36 -26.82 -40.05
CA GLU A 108 -2.28 -27.25 -39.01
C GLU A 108 -2.79 -26.08 -38.15
N ASN A 109 -4.11 -26.01 -37.96
CA ASN A 109 -4.65 -25.13 -36.95
C ASN A 109 -4.28 -25.65 -35.55
N PRO A 110 -3.93 -24.76 -34.61
CA PRO A 110 -3.71 -23.33 -34.84
C PRO A 110 -2.34 -23.03 -35.45
N LEU A 111 -2.32 -22.07 -36.39
CA LEU A 111 -1.08 -21.57 -36.99
C LEU A 111 -0.43 -20.56 -36.05
N THR A 112 0.91 -20.50 -36.09
CA THR A 112 1.70 -19.50 -35.37
C THR A 112 2.56 -18.73 -36.37
N VAL A 113 2.48 -17.40 -36.35
CA VAL A 113 3.25 -16.52 -37.23
C VAL A 113 3.96 -15.44 -36.43
N SER A 114 5.13 -15.03 -36.91
CA SER A 114 5.94 -13.95 -36.38
C SER A 114 6.33 -12.97 -37.49
N ALA A 115 7.05 -11.90 -37.17
CA ALA A 115 7.49 -10.96 -38.20
C ALA A 115 8.37 -11.62 -39.27
N GLY A 116 9.16 -12.63 -38.90
CA GLY A 116 10.03 -13.37 -39.83
C GLY A 116 9.27 -14.22 -40.87
N ASP A 117 7.99 -14.51 -40.60
CA ASP A 117 7.11 -15.27 -41.50
C ASP A 117 6.29 -14.35 -42.42
N CYS A 118 6.46 -13.02 -42.29
CA CYS A 118 5.67 -12.02 -42.99
C CYS A 118 6.50 -11.25 -44.02
N LEU A 119 5.86 -10.81 -45.09
CA LEU A 119 6.43 -9.88 -46.05
C LEU A 119 6.31 -8.44 -45.53
N PHE A 120 7.44 -7.75 -45.39
CA PHE A 120 7.43 -6.32 -45.09
C PHE A 120 6.95 -5.51 -46.31
N ARG A 121 5.86 -4.76 -46.13
CA ARG A 121 5.24 -3.93 -47.19
C ARG A 121 5.72 -2.48 -47.17
N GLY A 122 6.26 -2.02 -46.05
CA GLY A 122 6.78 -0.66 -45.91
C GLY A 122 6.61 -0.12 -44.50
N TYR A 123 6.96 1.16 -44.32
CA TYR A 123 6.76 1.87 -43.07
C TYR A 123 6.13 3.24 -43.32
N ARG A 124 5.51 3.80 -42.28
CA ARG A 124 5.12 5.21 -42.22
C ARG A 124 5.48 5.79 -40.86
N VAL A 125 5.81 7.07 -40.84
CA VAL A 125 6.02 7.83 -39.60
C VAL A 125 4.87 8.81 -39.48
N GLU A 126 4.15 8.74 -38.38
CA GLU A 126 3.09 9.69 -38.08
C GLU A 126 3.70 10.93 -37.43
N GLU A 127 3.28 12.11 -37.89
CA GLU A 127 3.75 13.39 -37.35
C GLU A 127 3.52 13.46 -35.84
N PRO A 128 4.47 14.02 -35.06
CA PRO A 128 4.34 14.09 -33.63
C PRO A 128 3.05 14.81 -33.20
N ARG A 129 2.22 14.15 -32.38
CA ARG A 129 1.09 14.77 -31.70
C ARG A 129 1.40 14.84 -30.22
N ASP A 130 1.27 16.02 -29.64
CA ASP A 130 1.58 16.27 -28.22
C ASP A 130 2.96 15.79 -27.78
N GLY A 131 3.96 15.92 -28.67
CA GLY A 131 5.34 15.47 -28.42
C GLY A 131 5.54 13.95 -28.47
N CYS A 132 4.60 13.20 -29.05
CA CYS A 132 4.69 11.75 -29.25
C CYS A 132 4.76 11.42 -30.74
N ARG A 133 5.85 10.76 -31.17
CA ARG A 133 6.02 10.27 -32.54
C ARG A 133 5.64 8.80 -32.61
N THR A 134 5.04 8.37 -33.72
CA THR A 134 4.70 6.96 -33.96
C THR A 134 5.33 6.45 -35.26
N LEU A 135 6.10 5.37 -35.16
CA LEU A 135 6.55 4.57 -36.30
C LEU A 135 5.56 3.43 -36.51
N VAL A 136 5.09 3.24 -37.74
CA VAL A 136 4.25 2.09 -38.12
C VAL A 136 4.98 1.26 -39.17
N LEU A 137 5.22 -0.01 -38.87
CA LEU A 137 5.73 -1.01 -39.80
C LEU A 137 4.57 -1.87 -40.32
N LEU A 138 4.51 -2.06 -41.63
CA LEU A 138 3.43 -2.77 -42.30
C LEU A 138 3.92 -4.13 -42.78
N TYR A 139 3.24 -5.17 -42.35
CA TYR A 139 3.52 -6.55 -42.69
C TYR A 139 2.29 -7.20 -43.31
N HIS A 140 2.55 -8.09 -44.24
CA HIS A 140 1.54 -8.93 -44.85
C HIS A 140 1.96 -10.38 -44.68
N TRP A 141 1.10 -11.17 -44.04
CA TRP A 141 1.23 -12.61 -44.01
C TRP A 141 0.26 -13.19 -45.03
N GLU A 142 0.72 -14.11 -45.86
CA GLU A 142 -0.11 -14.89 -46.79
C GLU A 142 0.43 -16.31 -46.90
N GLN A 143 -0.47 -17.28 -47.03
CA GLN A 143 -0.09 -18.64 -47.36
C GLN A 143 -0.32 -18.90 -48.85
N ASP A 144 0.76 -19.13 -49.59
CA ASP A 144 0.70 -19.48 -51.00
C ASP A 144 0.11 -20.88 -51.18
N LEU A 145 -1.07 -20.94 -51.83
CA LEU A 145 -1.76 -22.18 -52.20
C LEU A 145 -1.68 -22.47 -53.72
N GLU A 146 -1.11 -21.55 -54.52
CA GLU A 146 -1.11 -21.62 -55.99
C GLU A 146 0.00 -22.53 -56.55
N GLY A 147 1.08 -22.74 -55.80
CA GLY A 147 2.25 -23.54 -56.20
C GLY A 147 1.99 -25.04 -56.45
N ASP A 148 0.84 -25.56 -56.02
CA ASP A 148 0.56 -27.01 -55.97
C ASP A 148 -0.39 -27.50 -57.08
N GLY A 149 -0.76 -26.64 -58.04
CA GLY A 149 -1.54 -27.04 -59.22
C GLY A 149 -3.05 -27.15 -59.01
N HIS A 150 -3.61 -26.40 -58.06
CA HIS A 150 -5.04 -26.38 -57.75
C HIS A 150 -5.78 -25.13 -58.31
N SER A 151 -7.11 -25.19 -58.38
CA SER A 151 -7.94 -24.20 -59.09
C SER A 151 -7.91 -22.81 -58.43
N ALA A 152 -8.21 -21.76 -59.20
CA ALA A 152 -8.34 -20.38 -58.73
C ALA A 152 -9.53 -20.12 -57.76
N ASP A 153 -10.17 -21.19 -57.26
CA ASP A 153 -11.35 -21.13 -56.38
C ASP A 153 -11.00 -21.32 -54.89
N TRP A 154 -9.73 -21.58 -54.54
CA TRP A 154 -9.27 -21.76 -53.16
C TRP A 154 -8.69 -20.44 -52.65
N ASP A 155 -9.37 -19.84 -51.69
CA ASP A 155 -9.04 -18.50 -51.19
C ASP A 155 -7.78 -18.53 -50.30
N SER A 156 -6.62 -18.03 -50.78
CA SER A 156 -5.39 -17.94 -49.99
C SER A 156 -5.60 -17.10 -48.73
N PRO A 157 -5.32 -17.61 -47.51
CA PRO A 157 -5.48 -16.80 -46.31
C PRO A 157 -4.39 -15.72 -46.28
N GLY A 158 -4.80 -14.47 -46.11
CA GLY A 158 -3.92 -13.31 -45.94
C GLY A 158 -4.35 -12.41 -44.78
N LEU A 159 -3.36 -11.87 -44.06
CA LEU A 159 -3.53 -10.97 -42.91
C LEU A 159 -2.61 -9.75 -43.06
N GLU A 160 -3.17 -8.56 -42.92
CA GLU A 160 -2.44 -7.31 -42.79
C GLU A 160 -2.16 -7.04 -41.31
N ILE A 161 -0.89 -6.77 -40.99
CA ILE A 161 -0.38 -6.61 -39.64
C ILE A 161 0.32 -5.24 -39.55
N GLU A 162 -0.20 -4.37 -38.68
CA GLU A 162 0.41 -3.07 -38.37
C GLU A 162 1.13 -3.12 -37.02
N MET A 163 2.46 -2.97 -37.03
CA MET A 163 3.26 -2.83 -35.81
C MET A 163 3.48 -1.34 -35.52
N ARG A 164 2.91 -0.82 -34.44
CA ARG A 164 2.96 0.61 -34.09
C ARG A 164 3.86 0.82 -32.88
N TYR A 165 4.93 1.59 -33.03
CA TYR A 165 5.84 1.99 -31.97
C TYR A 165 5.67 3.47 -31.67
N SER A 166 5.26 3.82 -30.45
CA SER A 166 5.03 5.21 -30.03
C SER A 166 6.05 5.63 -28.98
N LEU A 167 6.64 6.81 -29.15
CA LEU A 167 7.67 7.33 -28.26
C LEU A 167 7.47 8.83 -28.04
N ALA A 168 7.35 9.22 -26.76
CA ALA A 168 7.30 10.62 -26.38
C ALA A 168 8.71 11.21 -26.27
N ASP A 169 8.85 12.49 -26.62
CA ASP A 169 10.10 13.25 -26.54
C ASP A 169 10.67 13.27 -25.10
N SER A 170 9.79 13.40 -24.12
CA SER A 170 10.13 13.68 -22.71
C SER A 170 10.14 12.45 -21.79
N LEU A 171 9.86 11.25 -22.30
CA LEU A 171 9.65 10.06 -21.46
C LEU A 171 10.65 8.94 -21.76
N PRO A 172 11.18 8.24 -20.74
CA PRO A 172 12.09 7.12 -20.88
C PRO A 172 11.39 5.78 -21.16
N GLU A 173 10.27 5.79 -21.90
CA GLU A 173 9.53 4.59 -22.26
C GLU A 173 8.96 4.63 -23.68
N MET A 174 8.98 3.48 -24.36
CA MET A 174 8.39 3.23 -25.67
C MET A 174 7.19 2.30 -25.55
N ARG A 175 6.14 2.54 -26.34
CA ARG A 175 4.98 1.66 -26.45
C ARG A 175 4.97 0.95 -27.80
N LYS A 176 4.42 -0.27 -27.81
CA LYS A 176 4.24 -1.12 -28.98
C LYS A 176 2.82 -1.66 -29.03
N GLN A 177 2.14 -1.57 -30.17
CA GLN A 177 0.81 -2.14 -30.42
C GLN A 177 0.80 -2.91 -31.74
N VAL A 178 -0.08 -3.91 -31.83
CA VAL A 178 -0.33 -4.69 -33.03
C VAL A 178 -1.77 -4.46 -33.49
N GLY A 179 -1.92 -4.01 -34.72
CA GLY A 179 -3.19 -3.98 -35.44
C GLY A 179 -3.26 -5.15 -36.41
N LEU A 180 -4.40 -5.83 -36.46
CA LEU A 180 -4.65 -6.94 -37.38
C LEU A 180 -5.88 -6.61 -38.24
N SER A 181 -5.81 -6.88 -39.53
CA SER A 181 -6.95 -6.71 -40.44
C SER A 181 -6.88 -7.71 -41.58
N CYS A 182 -8.02 -8.08 -42.13
CA CYS A 182 -8.12 -9.02 -43.24
C CYS A 182 -8.92 -8.41 -44.40
N ALA A 183 -8.45 -8.64 -45.63
CA ALA A 183 -9.21 -8.31 -46.82
C ALA A 183 -10.22 -9.43 -47.16
N GLY A 184 -11.34 -9.07 -47.81
CA GLY A 184 -12.24 -10.05 -48.43
C GLY A 184 -13.26 -10.75 -47.54
N GLY A 185 -13.49 -10.29 -46.29
CA GLY A 185 -14.53 -10.86 -45.42
C GLY A 185 -14.19 -12.23 -44.81
N LYS A 186 -12.92 -12.64 -44.88
CA LYS A 186 -12.38 -13.85 -44.24
C LYS A 186 -12.41 -13.70 -42.71
N LEU A 187 -12.68 -14.78 -41.99
CA LEU A 187 -12.75 -14.80 -40.52
C LEU A 187 -11.54 -15.54 -39.94
N TYR A 188 -10.75 -14.84 -39.13
CA TYR A 188 -9.64 -15.42 -38.37
C TYR A 188 -9.96 -15.38 -36.88
N PHE A 189 -9.64 -16.43 -36.14
CA PHE A 189 -9.80 -16.48 -34.70
C PHE A 189 -8.44 -16.35 -34.00
N VAL A 190 -8.21 -15.24 -33.30
CA VAL A 190 -6.96 -15.00 -32.56
C VAL A 190 -7.04 -15.68 -31.19
N GLU A 191 -6.23 -16.72 -31.04
CA GLU A 191 -6.13 -17.47 -29.78
C GLU A 191 -5.19 -16.76 -28.81
N GLU A 192 -4.00 -16.38 -29.27
CA GLU A 192 -2.96 -15.80 -28.44
C GLU A 192 -2.18 -14.75 -29.23
N LEU A 193 -1.86 -13.65 -28.56
CA LEU A 193 -1.07 -12.57 -29.14
C LEU A 193 0.04 -12.18 -28.16
N SER A 194 1.29 -12.40 -28.58
CA SER A 194 2.49 -11.86 -27.93
C SER A 194 2.93 -10.61 -28.67
N LEU A 195 3.00 -9.49 -27.96
CA LEU A 195 3.44 -8.20 -28.52
C LEU A 195 4.96 -8.04 -28.48
N GLU A 196 5.65 -8.90 -27.74
CA GLU A 196 7.10 -8.86 -27.61
C GLU A 196 7.62 -10.27 -27.35
N GLU A 197 8.59 -10.72 -28.13
CA GLU A 197 9.33 -11.97 -27.93
C GLU A 197 10.82 -11.71 -28.12
N LEU A 198 11.54 -11.60 -26.99
CA LEU A 198 12.92 -11.12 -26.97
C LEU A 198 13.79 -12.05 -26.11
N GLU A 199 14.95 -12.47 -26.63
CA GLU A 199 16.06 -12.86 -25.77
C GLU A 199 17.01 -11.68 -25.60
N ILE A 200 17.45 -11.45 -24.36
CA ILE A 200 18.40 -10.38 -24.02
C ILE A 200 19.62 -11.04 -23.38
N PRO A 201 20.58 -11.56 -24.17
CA PRO A 201 21.74 -12.28 -23.64
C PRO A 201 22.51 -11.45 -22.60
N GLY A 202 22.71 -12.05 -21.43
CA GLY A 202 23.44 -11.45 -20.32
C GLY A 202 22.63 -10.55 -19.39
N ALA A 203 21.36 -10.26 -19.69
CA ALA A 203 20.48 -9.54 -18.77
C ALA A 203 20.00 -10.45 -17.63
N ILE A 204 19.90 -9.90 -16.42
CA ILE A 204 19.34 -10.61 -15.27
C ILE A 204 17.84 -10.29 -15.21
N ILE A 205 17.03 -11.25 -15.63
CA ILE A 205 15.58 -11.11 -15.59
C ILE A 205 15.07 -11.39 -14.17
N SER A 206 14.26 -10.48 -13.65
CA SER A 206 13.62 -10.56 -12.33
C SER A 206 12.23 -9.96 -12.38
N HIS A 207 11.36 -10.34 -11.45
CA HIS A 207 9.93 -9.99 -11.42
C HIS A 207 9.21 -10.40 -12.71
N GLN A 208 8.14 -11.18 -12.59
CA GLN A 208 7.39 -11.65 -13.76
C GLN A 208 6.10 -12.30 -13.30
N GLY A 209 5.18 -12.50 -14.23
CA GLY A 209 4.00 -13.30 -14.03
C GLY A 209 2.75 -12.60 -14.54
N PHE A 210 1.62 -13.14 -14.11
CA PHE A 210 0.31 -12.64 -14.46
C PHE A 210 0.07 -11.25 -13.87
N GLY A 211 -0.14 -10.26 -14.74
CA GLY A 211 -0.35 -8.86 -14.37
C GLY A 211 0.86 -8.17 -13.74
N GLN A 212 2.06 -8.76 -13.79
CA GLN A 212 3.29 -8.16 -13.23
C GLN A 212 4.21 -7.63 -14.34
N PRO A 213 5.03 -6.60 -14.12
CA PRO A 213 6.09 -6.23 -15.05
C PRO A 213 7.20 -7.29 -15.07
N VAL A 214 8.05 -7.22 -16.10
CA VAL A 214 9.33 -7.92 -16.18
C VAL A 214 10.45 -6.92 -16.05
N TYR A 215 11.39 -7.14 -15.14
CA TYR A 215 12.56 -6.28 -14.95
C TYR A 215 13.84 -6.92 -15.47
N THR A 216 14.74 -6.05 -15.87
CA THR A 216 16.18 -6.27 -15.91
C THR A 216 16.86 -5.28 -14.95
N GLU A 217 18.18 -5.29 -14.88
CA GLU A 217 18.95 -4.40 -14.00
C GLU A 217 18.75 -2.90 -14.29
N GLU A 218 18.26 -2.56 -15.48
CA GLU A 218 18.11 -1.18 -15.95
C GLU A 218 16.95 -0.94 -16.94
N MET A 219 16.06 -1.93 -17.13
CA MET A 219 14.90 -1.81 -18.01
C MET A 219 13.70 -2.54 -17.43
N PHE A 220 12.49 -2.09 -17.74
CA PHE A 220 11.25 -2.80 -17.44
C PHE A 220 10.41 -3.02 -18.69
N PHE A 221 9.60 -4.08 -18.67
CA PHE A 221 8.71 -4.51 -19.74
C PHE A 221 7.35 -4.91 -19.18
N GLY A 222 6.28 -4.75 -19.96
CA GLY A 222 4.96 -5.25 -19.55
C GLY A 222 3.85 -4.90 -20.53
N LEU A 223 2.69 -5.52 -20.35
CA LEU A 223 1.47 -5.17 -21.09
C LEU A 223 0.64 -4.16 -20.29
N GLU A 224 0.23 -3.06 -20.92
CA GLU A 224 -0.80 -2.12 -20.44
C GLU A 224 -2.19 -2.77 -20.44
N TYR A 225 -2.30 -3.93 -19.78
CA TYR A 225 -3.47 -4.77 -19.67
C TYR A 225 -3.39 -5.55 -18.35
N PRO A 226 -4.37 -5.41 -17.44
CA PRO A 226 -4.25 -6.01 -16.12
C PRO A 226 -4.05 -7.52 -16.12
N ALA A 227 -4.65 -8.22 -17.09
CA ALA A 227 -4.60 -9.68 -17.21
C ALA A 227 -3.52 -10.18 -18.21
N GLY A 228 -2.49 -9.36 -18.47
CA GLY A 228 -1.36 -9.74 -19.31
C GLY A 228 -0.48 -10.83 -18.66
N ASN A 229 0.13 -11.69 -19.47
CA ASN A 229 1.14 -12.64 -19.03
C ASN A 229 2.52 -12.15 -19.48
N ASN A 230 3.29 -11.62 -18.55
CA ASN A 230 4.62 -11.10 -18.81
C ASN A 230 5.62 -12.03 -18.14
N ARG A 231 6.39 -12.80 -18.91
CA ARG A 231 7.31 -13.80 -18.34
C ARG A 231 8.53 -13.97 -19.21
N ALA A 232 9.58 -14.53 -18.64
CA ALA A 232 10.74 -15.05 -19.35
C ALA A 232 10.85 -16.55 -19.08
N ASP A 233 10.83 -17.34 -20.16
CA ASP A 233 11.07 -18.78 -20.12
C ASP A 233 12.31 -19.11 -20.93
N GLN A 234 13.22 -19.90 -20.35
CA GLN A 234 14.49 -20.29 -20.97
C GLN A 234 15.31 -19.11 -21.56
N GLY A 235 15.21 -17.91 -20.95
CA GLY A 235 15.90 -16.70 -21.41
C GLY A 235 15.12 -15.84 -22.42
N ARG A 236 13.97 -16.31 -22.92
CA ARG A 236 13.10 -15.57 -23.83
C ARG A 236 11.95 -14.90 -23.07
N LEU A 237 11.98 -13.57 -23.04
CA LEU A 237 10.90 -12.71 -22.58
C LEU A 237 9.72 -12.78 -23.56
N SER A 238 8.50 -12.90 -23.03
CA SER A 238 7.24 -12.86 -23.78
C SER A 238 6.21 -12.01 -23.04
N LEU A 239 5.58 -11.09 -23.77
CA LEU A 239 4.50 -10.23 -23.29
C LEU A 239 3.21 -10.57 -24.05
N PHE A 240 2.39 -11.46 -23.50
CA PHE A 240 1.25 -12.03 -24.25
C PHE A 240 -0.04 -12.13 -23.45
N TYR A 241 -1.15 -12.25 -24.15
CA TYR A 241 -2.47 -12.52 -23.59
C TYR A 241 -3.33 -13.29 -24.59
N TYR A 242 -4.56 -13.59 -24.22
CA TYR A 242 -5.48 -14.43 -24.99
C TYR A 242 -6.68 -13.62 -25.46
N PRO A 243 -6.65 -13.07 -26.69
CA PRO A 243 -7.75 -12.27 -27.20
C PRO A 243 -9.08 -13.01 -27.25
N GLY A 244 -9.05 -14.23 -27.78
CA GLY A 244 -10.29 -14.97 -28.02
C GLY A 244 -11.23 -14.21 -28.94
N ALA A 245 -10.69 -13.51 -29.95
CA ALA A 245 -11.44 -12.60 -30.79
C ALA A 245 -11.44 -13.08 -32.25
N ALA A 246 -12.58 -12.97 -32.91
CA ALA A 246 -12.65 -13.09 -34.36
C ALA A 246 -12.24 -11.76 -35.00
N ILE A 247 -11.31 -11.79 -35.96
CA ILE A 247 -11.00 -10.66 -36.83
C ILE A 247 -11.94 -10.73 -38.01
N ASP A 248 -12.77 -9.70 -38.15
CA ASP A 248 -13.62 -9.47 -39.31
C ASP A 248 -13.18 -8.17 -40.02
N SER A 249 -14.05 -7.60 -40.87
CA SER A 249 -13.80 -6.35 -41.57
C SER A 249 -13.50 -5.13 -40.69
N THR A 250 -13.77 -5.20 -39.38
CA THR A 250 -13.48 -4.14 -38.41
C THR A 250 -12.05 -4.18 -37.87
N GLY A 251 -11.36 -5.31 -38.04
CA GLY A 251 -10.00 -5.53 -37.55
C GLY A 251 -9.92 -5.77 -36.04
N TYR A 252 -8.70 -5.96 -35.54
CA TYR A 252 -8.38 -6.08 -34.12
C TYR A 252 -7.23 -5.15 -33.76
N LYS A 253 -7.30 -4.52 -32.58
CA LYS A 253 -6.22 -3.69 -32.05
C LYS A 253 -5.85 -4.19 -30.66
N SER A 254 -4.57 -4.49 -30.47
CA SER A 254 -4.07 -4.96 -29.19
C SER A 254 -4.02 -3.86 -28.11
N TYR A 255 -3.91 -4.29 -26.85
CA TYR A 255 -3.34 -3.46 -25.78
C TYR A 255 -1.88 -3.06 -26.11
N SER A 256 -1.29 -2.13 -25.36
CA SER A 256 0.11 -1.76 -25.56
C SER A 256 1.05 -2.68 -24.79
N ALA A 257 2.18 -3.05 -25.37
CA ALA A 257 3.37 -3.41 -24.62
C ALA A 257 4.20 -2.14 -24.35
N VAL A 258 4.80 -2.04 -23.17
CA VAL A 258 5.72 -0.97 -22.78
C VAL A 258 7.12 -1.55 -22.58
N TRP A 259 8.12 -0.79 -23.03
CA TRP A 259 9.53 -0.98 -22.71
C TRP A 259 10.08 0.35 -22.18
N GLY A 260 10.51 0.37 -20.91
CA GLY A 260 11.10 1.54 -20.28
C GLY A 260 12.53 1.29 -19.82
N VAL A 261 13.31 2.36 -19.73
CA VAL A 261 14.73 2.34 -19.31
C VAL A 261 14.95 3.15 -18.04
N ALA A 262 15.95 2.73 -17.25
CA ALA A 262 16.34 3.36 -16.01
C ALA A 262 17.88 3.37 -15.87
N GLY A 263 18.39 4.09 -14.87
CA GLY A 263 19.75 3.83 -14.40
C GLY A 263 19.86 2.44 -13.75
N ARG A 264 21.06 1.85 -13.73
CA ARG A 264 21.28 0.55 -13.07
C ARG A 264 20.82 0.58 -11.61
N GLY A 265 20.06 -0.43 -11.20
CA GLY A 265 19.50 -0.53 -9.83
C GLY A 265 18.31 0.40 -9.57
N ARG A 266 17.80 1.10 -10.59
CA ARG A 266 16.67 2.05 -10.48
C ARG A 266 15.41 1.58 -11.19
N THR A 267 15.39 0.35 -11.72
CA THR A 267 14.28 -0.19 -12.52
C THR A 267 12.95 -0.12 -11.79
N ARG A 268 12.87 -0.57 -10.53
CA ARG A 268 11.62 -0.52 -9.74
C ARG A 268 11.12 0.90 -9.55
N ALA A 269 12.01 1.84 -9.19
CA ALA A 269 11.63 3.24 -9.00
C ALA A 269 11.11 3.86 -10.32
N ALA A 270 11.82 3.64 -11.43
CA ALA A 270 11.39 4.12 -12.75
C ALA A 270 10.06 3.50 -13.19
N PHE A 271 9.81 2.23 -12.85
CA PHE A 271 8.54 1.58 -13.10
C PHE A 271 7.41 2.19 -12.27
N LEU A 272 7.59 2.41 -10.96
CA LEU A 272 6.58 3.04 -10.11
C LEU A 272 6.30 4.49 -10.55
N ASP A 273 7.33 5.24 -10.98
CA ASP A 273 7.15 6.57 -11.57
C ASP A 273 6.33 6.50 -12.87
N TYR A 274 6.51 5.45 -13.68
CA TYR A 274 5.69 5.20 -14.87
C TYR A 274 4.24 4.88 -14.50
N VAL A 275 4.02 4.03 -13.49
CA VAL A 275 2.68 3.73 -12.96
C VAL A 275 1.98 5.01 -12.47
N ASP A 276 2.71 5.90 -11.82
CA ASP A 276 2.21 7.20 -11.38
C ASP A 276 1.82 8.15 -12.52
N ARG A 277 2.40 7.99 -13.71
CA ARG A 277 2.02 8.78 -14.90
C ARG A 277 0.79 8.23 -15.61
N ILE A 278 0.58 6.90 -15.61
CA ILE A 278 -0.53 6.27 -16.34
C ILE A 278 -1.82 6.15 -15.54
N ARG A 279 -1.76 6.35 -14.22
CA ARG A 279 -2.94 6.19 -13.35
C ARG A 279 -4.04 7.19 -13.68
N VAL A 280 -5.30 6.76 -13.55
CA VAL A 280 -6.52 7.53 -13.87
C VAL A 280 -6.66 8.80 -13.04
N ALA A 281 -6.15 8.77 -11.81
CA ALA A 281 -6.14 9.90 -10.89
C ALA A 281 -4.91 9.83 -9.97
N PRO A 282 -4.33 10.97 -9.56
CA PRO A 282 -3.26 10.98 -8.58
C PRO A 282 -3.68 10.32 -7.26
N ALA A 283 -2.75 9.60 -6.62
CA ALA A 283 -2.94 9.13 -5.25
C ALA A 283 -3.24 10.32 -4.34
N ARG A 284 -4.34 10.23 -3.58
CA ARG A 284 -4.80 11.28 -2.67
C ARG A 284 -5.40 10.64 -1.43
N PRO A 285 -5.21 11.20 -0.23
CA PRO A 285 -5.94 10.74 0.94
C PRO A 285 -7.43 10.76 0.67
N PHE A 286 -8.09 9.66 1.04
CA PHE A 286 -9.52 9.49 0.88
C PHE A 286 -10.09 8.83 2.13
N LEU A 287 -10.44 9.67 3.11
CA LEU A 287 -11.08 9.26 4.35
C LEU A 287 -12.55 8.95 4.10
N LEU A 288 -12.95 7.72 4.37
CA LEU A 288 -14.33 7.29 4.22
C LEU A 288 -14.81 6.54 5.45
N TYR A 289 -16.11 6.68 5.74
CA TYR A 289 -16.83 5.83 6.68
C TYR A 289 -17.63 4.80 5.87
N ASN A 290 -17.65 3.55 6.33
CA ASN A 290 -18.36 2.47 5.68
C ASN A 290 -19.32 1.77 6.66
N THR A 291 -20.59 1.64 6.27
CA THR A 291 -21.65 1.10 7.12
C THR A 291 -21.55 -0.39 7.43
N TRP A 292 -20.75 -1.19 6.71
CA TRP A 292 -20.79 -2.66 6.81
C TRP A 292 -20.69 -3.21 8.24
N TYR A 293 -19.83 -2.64 9.09
CA TYR A 293 -19.69 -3.10 10.49
C TYR A 293 -20.42 -2.22 11.53
N ASP A 294 -21.23 -1.24 11.10
CA ASP A 294 -22.04 -0.37 11.98
C ASP A 294 -23.55 -0.45 11.70
N LEU A 295 -23.98 -0.34 10.44
CA LEU A 295 -25.39 -0.37 10.04
C LEU A 295 -25.68 -1.51 9.02
N ARG A 296 -26.61 -2.42 9.35
CA ARG A 296 -26.98 -3.58 8.50
C ARG A 296 -28.48 -3.72 8.28
N THR A 297 -28.87 -4.48 7.25
CA THR A 297 -30.26 -4.88 7.06
C THR A 297 -30.68 -5.92 8.10
N ALA A 298 -31.91 -5.79 8.62
CA ALA A 298 -32.43 -6.66 9.69
C ALA A 298 -32.39 -8.16 9.35
N GLU A 299 -32.61 -8.48 8.07
CA GLU A 299 -32.73 -9.86 7.55
C GLU A 299 -31.43 -10.66 7.63
N ARG A 300 -30.27 -9.98 7.58
CA ARG A 300 -28.97 -10.67 7.51
C ARG A 300 -28.33 -10.93 8.87
N PHE A 301 -28.76 -10.21 9.89
CA PHE A 301 -28.17 -10.25 11.24
C PHE A 301 -29.25 -10.25 12.33
N GLU A 302 -30.33 -10.99 12.10
CA GLU A 302 -31.40 -11.20 13.07
C GLU A 302 -30.80 -11.72 14.40
N GLY A 303 -31.06 -10.99 15.49
CA GLY A 303 -30.54 -11.31 16.83
C GLY A 303 -29.22 -10.62 17.21
N GLN A 304 -28.63 -9.79 16.35
CA GLN A 304 -27.47 -8.96 16.71
C GLN A 304 -27.85 -7.55 17.18
N THR A 305 -26.98 -6.91 17.95
CA THR A 305 -27.26 -5.65 18.66
C THR A 305 -26.86 -4.38 17.90
N GLY A 306 -26.48 -4.50 16.61
CA GLY A 306 -26.05 -3.34 15.81
C GLY A 306 -27.20 -2.51 15.23
N GLY A 307 -26.84 -1.33 14.68
CA GLY A 307 -27.81 -0.41 14.08
C GLY A 307 -28.41 -0.91 12.77
N LEU A 308 -29.68 -0.57 12.51
CA LEU A 308 -30.32 -0.89 11.24
C LEU A 308 -29.91 0.09 10.14
N LEU A 309 -29.58 -0.42 8.95
CA LEU A 309 -29.37 0.38 7.74
C LEU A 309 -30.71 0.92 7.23
N ASN A 310 -30.98 2.19 7.53
CA ASN A 310 -32.13 2.94 7.06
C ASN A 310 -31.82 4.45 7.03
N GLN A 311 -32.73 5.25 6.49
CA GLN A 311 -32.56 6.70 6.37
C GLN A 311 -32.30 7.41 7.70
N GLU A 312 -33.07 7.09 8.75
CA GLU A 312 -32.99 7.75 10.05
C GLU A 312 -31.63 7.52 10.72
N ASN A 313 -31.21 6.25 10.82
CA ASN A 313 -29.95 5.86 11.42
C ASN A 313 -28.75 6.38 10.59
N SER A 314 -28.85 6.36 9.27
CA SER A 314 -27.80 6.93 8.40
C SER A 314 -27.64 8.43 8.63
N LEU A 315 -28.74 9.18 8.72
CA LEU A 315 -28.71 10.61 9.07
C LEU A 315 -28.15 10.86 10.48
N ALA A 316 -28.44 9.98 11.44
CA ALA A 316 -27.84 10.05 12.78
C ALA A 316 -26.33 9.82 12.76
N ARG A 317 -25.83 8.92 11.90
CA ARG A 317 -24.39 8.74 11.70
C ARG A 317 -23.73 9.92 11.03
N ILE A 318 -24.37 10.53 10.02
CA ILE A 318 -23.88 11.78 9.42
C ILE A 318 -23.68 12.85 10.50
N ARG A 319 -24.67 13.03 11.40
CA ARG A 319 -24.53 13.95 12.55
C ARG A 319 -23.39 13.57 13.48
N SER A 320 -23.25 12.29 13.82
CA SER A 320 -22.17 11.80 14.69
C SER A 320 -20.78 12.08 14.09
N PHE A 321 -20.58 11.82 12.81
CA PHE A 321 -19.32 12.11 12.12
C PHE A 321 -19.08 13.61 11.94
N LYS A 322 -20.13 14.40 11.72
CA LYS A 322 -20.03 15.85 11.74
C LYS A 322 -19.48 16.35 13.08
N GLU A 323 -20.09 15.94 14.18
CA GLU A 323 -19.72 16.38 15.54
C GLU A 323 -18.31 15.91 15.95
N ASN A 324 -17.96 14.67 15.63
CA ASN A 324 -16.72 14.04 16.10
C ASN A 324 -15.51 14.26 15.18
N LEU A 325 -15.71 14.53 13.88
CA LEU A 325 -14.65 14.76 12.91
C LEU A 325 -14.74 16.14 12.24
N VAL A 326 -15.84 16.44 11.53
CA VAL A 326 -15.91 17.64 10.67
C VAL A 326 -15.83 18.93 11.47
N ASP A 327 -16.59 19.05 12.56
CA ASP A 327 -16.56 20.20 13.47
C ASP A 327 -15.23 20.32 14.23
N LYS A 328 -14.40 19.27 14.18
CA LYS A 328 -13.04 19.22 14.72
C LYS A 328 -11.96 19.41 13.65
N GLY A 329 -12.35 19.84 12.45
CA GLY A 329 -11.45 20.19 11.34
C GLY A 329 -10.95 19.01 10.52
N ILE A 330 -11.60 17.84 10.59
CA ILE A 330 -11.24 16.67 9.78
C ILE A 330 -12.29 16.47 8.68
N ALA A 331 -11.84 16.50 7.43
CA ALA A 331 -12.72 16.28 6.29
C ALA A 331 -13.03 14.78 6.13
N LEU A 332 -14.32 14.44 6.08
CA LEU A 332 -14.78 13.11 5.66
C LEU A 332 -15.07 13.15 4.16
N ASN A 333 -14.29 12.45 3.33
CA ASN A 333 -14.46 12.50 1.87
C ASN A 333 -15.72 11.76 1.42
N SER A 334 -16.06 10.64 2.05
CA SER A 334 -17.22 9.83 1.66
C SER A 334 -17.90 9.13 2.84
N PHE A 335 -19.23 9.11 2.81
CA PHE A 335 -20.07 8.27 3.64
C PHE A 335 -20.63 7.13 2.79
N VAL A 336 -20.12 5.92 2.99
CA VAL A 336 -20.38 4.77 2.11
C VAL A 336 -21.51 3.92 2.67
N LEU A 337 -22.58 3.79 1.88
CA LEU A 337 -23.59 2.77 2.11
C LEU A 337 -23.08 1.45 1.52
N ASP A 338 -22.71 0.52 2.40
CA ASP A 338 -22.37 -0.84 2.01
C ASP A 338 -23.61 -1.66 1.64
N GLU A 339 -23.45 -2.94 1.33
CA GLU A 339 -24.51 -3.81 0.83
C GLU A 339 -25.83 -3.69 1.61
N GLY A 340 -26.95 -3.56 0.89
CA GLY A 340 -28.30 -3.56 1.46
C GLY A 340 -29.04 -2.22 1.36
N TRP A 341 -28.43 -1.19 0.76
CA TRP A 341 -29.08 0.10 0.49
C TRP A 341 -30.14 0.04 -0.63
N ASP A 342 -30.03 -0.94 -1.50
CA ASP A 342 -30.83 -1.12 -2.70
C ASP A 342 -31.78 -2.32 -2.64
N LYS A 343 -32.66 -2.42 -3.63
CA LYS A 343 -33.49 -3.59 -3.88
C LYS A 343 -32.71 -4.57 -4.73
N TYR A 344 -33.00 -5.85 -4.52
CA TYR A 344 -32.58 -6.89 -5.44
C TYR A 344 -33.43 -6.90 -6.72
N THR A 345 -34.68 -6.45 -6.64
CA THR A 345 -35.60 -6.30 -7.78
C THR A 345 -36.41 -5.00 -7.66
N PRO A 346 -36.37 -4.07 -8.65
CA PRO A 346 -35.54 -4.05 -9.86
C PRO A 346 -34.03 -3.91 -9.56
N PHE A 347 -33.18 -4.07 -10.58
CA PHE A 347 -31.72 -4.01 -10.41
C PHE A 347 -31.26 -2.64 -9.92
N TRP A 348 -30.45 -2.64 -8.86
CA TRP A 348 -29.71 -1.47 -8.39
C TRP A 348 -30.57 -0.23 -8.09
N GLU A 349 -31.85 -0.41 -7.77
CA GLU A 349 -32.75 0.67 -7.36
C GLU A 349 -32.74 0.85 -5.84
N VAL A 350 -32.73 2.10 -5.36
CA VAL A 350 -32.81 2.41 -3.92
C VAL A 350 -34.00 1.70 -3.25
N ASN A 351 -33.75 1.07 -2.11
CA ASN A 351 -34.81 0.45 -1.33
C ASN A 351 -35.61 1.51 -0.57
N ARG A 352 -36.67 2.02 -1.21
CA ARG A 352 -37.57 3.03 -0.61
C ARG A 352 -38.28 2.60 0.67
N LYS A 353 -38.25 1.32 1.05
CA LYS A 353 -38.79 0.86 2.33
C LYS A 353 -37.89 1.27 3.50
N ILE A 354 -36.58 1.26 3.30
CA ILE A 354 -35.58 1.70 4.30
C ILE A 354 -35.09 3.13 4.04
N PHE A 355 -35.19 3.62 2.80
CA PHE A 355 -34.91 5.00 2.38
C PHE A 355 -36.14 5.67 1.75
N PRO A 356 -37.18 6.04 2.52
CA PRO A 356 -38.44 6.57 1.99
C PRO A 356 -38.27 7.82 1.11
N GLY A 357 -37.31 8.68 1.43
CA GLY A 357 -36.96 9.87 0.64
C GLY A 357 -36.01 9.59 -0.52
N GLY A 358 -35.62 8.34 -0.77
CA GLY A 358 -34.47 8.02 -1.61
C GLY A 358 -33.15 8.39 -0.92
N LEU A 359 -32.09 8.60 -1.71
CA LEU A 359 -30.77 8.98 -1.20
C LEU A 359 -30.59 10.50 -1.06
N ALA A 360 -31.42 11.30 -1.72
CA ALA A 360 -31.36 12.76 -1.69
C ALA A 360 -31.27 13.38 -0.27
N PRO A 361 -32.01 12.91 0.76
CA PRO A 361 -31.85 13.44 2.12
C PRO A 361 -30.43 13.26 2.67
N LEU A 362 -29.80 12.10 2.41
CA LEU A 362 -28.42 11.85 2.85
C LEU A 362 -27.44 12.71 2.05
N SER A 363 -27.56 12.74 0.72
CA SER A 363 -26.69 13.56 -0.13
C SER A 363 -26.75 15.04 0.23
N HIS A 364 -27.94 15.56 0.58
CA HIS A 364 -28.11 16.94 1.03
C HIS A 364 -27.35 17.23 2.33
N GLU A 365 -27.51 16.38 3.36
CA GLU A 365 -26.82 16.56 4.64
C GLU A 365 -25.30 16.39 4.51
N LEU A 366 -24.85 15.43 3.70
CA LEU A 366 -23.43 15.22 3.43
C LEU A 366 -22.81 16.45 2.75
N LYS A 367 -23.50 17.03 1.76
CA LYS A 367 -23.06 18.27 1.11
C LYS A 367 -22.90 19.43 2.10
N ASN A 368 -23.82 19.55 3.05
CA ASN A 368 -23.78 20.62 4.08
C ASN A 368 -22.55 20.51 5.00
N ILE A 369 -21.93 19.34 5.11
CA ILE A 369 -20.71 19.10 5.91
C ILE A 369 -19.45 18.94 5.05
N GLY A 370 -19.54 19.21 3.74
CA GLY A 370 -18.40 19.07 2.81
C GLY A 370 -18.01 17.62 2.50
N SER A 371 -18.94 16.68 2.68
CA SER A 371 -18.79 15.26 2.35
C SER A 371 -19.70 14.88 1.18
N ALA A 372 -19.67 13.61 0.76
CA ALA A 372 -20.53 13.08 -0.28
C ALA A 372 -20.87 11.61 -0.02
N LEU A 373 -21.83 11.09 -0.78
CA LEU A 373 -22.26 9.71 -0.69
C LEU A 373 -21.32 8.79 -1.46
N GLY A 374 -21.04 7.61 -0.91
CA GLY A 374 -20.42 6.50 -1.61
C GLY A 374 -21.32 5.27 -1.61
N LEU A 375 -21.17 4.40 -2.60
CA LEU A 375 -22.00 3.20 -2.73
C LEU A 375 -21.14 1.95 -2.94
N TRP A 376 -21.49 0.89 -2.23
CA TRP A 376 -21.06 -0.48 -2.55
C TRP A 376 -21.97 -1.08 -3.61
N LEU A 377 -21.39 -1.84 -4.54
CA LEU A 377 -22.08 -2.65 -5.51
C LEU A 377 -21.35 -3.98 -5.69
N GLY A 378 -22.08 -5.06 -5.89
CA GLY A 378 -21.51 -6.33 -6.32
C GLY A 378 -21.81 -6.63 -7.79
N PRO A 379 -20.89 -6.39 -8.74
CA PRO A 379 -21.15 -6.55 -10.17
C PRO A 379 -21.74 -7.91 -10.58
N ILE A 380 -21.39 -8.99 -9.89
CA ILE A 380 -22.01 -10.33 -10.08
C ILE A 380 -23.48 -10.45 -9.66
N GLY A 381 -24.10 -9.39 -9.13
CA GLY A 381 -25.44 -9.39 -8.52
C GLY A 381 -25.43 -9.31 -6.98
N GLY A 382 -24.26 -9.16 -6.35
CA GLY A 382 -24.09 -9.16 -4.90
C GLY A 382 -23.85 -10.55 -4.33
N TYR A 383 -24.17 -10.76 -3.05
CA TYR A 383 -23.95 -12.02 -2.35
C TYR A 383 -25.25 -12.58 -1.76
N GLY A 384 -25.24 -13.87 -1.39
CA GLY A 384 -26.37 -14.54 -0.74
C GLY A 384 -27.69 -14.37 -1.49
N GLU A 385 -28.69 -13.77 -0.81
CA GLU A 385 -30.02 -13.57 -1.37
C GLU A 385 -30.06 -12.58 -2.54
N GLY A 386 -29.20 -11.54 -2.52
CA GLY A 386 -29.10 -10.57 -3.60
C GLY A 386 -28.68 -11.22 -4.91
N LEU A 387 -27.66 -12.08 -4.84
CA LEU A 387 -27.18 -12.89 -5.96
C LEU A 387 -28.29 -13.78 -6.54
N ARG A 388 -29.02 -14.48 -5.67
CA ARG A 388 -30.09 -15.39 -6.07
C ARG A 388 -31.23 -14.66 -6.79
N LEU A 389 -31.72 -13.56 -6.21
CA LEU A 389 -32.85 -12.82 -6.75
C LEU A 389 -32.49 -12.08 -8.03
N ARG A 390 -31.33 -11.42 -8.07
CA ARG A 390 -30.86 -10.71 -9.27
C ARG A 390 -30.51 -11.66 -10.40
N GLY A 391 -29.84 -12.77 -10.10
CA GLY A 391 -29.58 -13.82 -11.09
C GLY A 391 -30.88 -14.37 -11.69
N SER A 392 -31.90 -14.60 -10.86
CA SER A 392 -33.22 -15.08 -11.32
C SER A 392 -33.93 -14.06 -12.19
N LEU A 393 -33.99 -12.79 -11.77
CA LEU A 393 -34.54 -11.69 -12.55
C LEU A 393 -33.78 -11.49 -13.87
N GLY A 394 -32.47 -11.68 -13.85
CA GLY A 394 -31.61 -11.56 -15.02
C GLY A 394 -31.98 -12.59 -16.08
N ARG A 395 -32.16 -13.86 -15.68
CA ARG A 395 -32.65 -14.91 -16.58
C ARG A 395 -34.04 -14.61 -17.12
N GLU A 396 -34.96 -14.18 -16.25
CA GLU A 396 -36.33 -13.81 -16.66
C GLU A 396 -36.32 -12.71 -17.74
N LYS A 397 -35.41 -11.73 -17.59
CA LYS A 397 -35.25 -10.63 -18.55
C LYS A 397 -34.32 -10.95 -19.74
N GLY A 398 -33.77 -12.16 -19.80
CA GLY A 398 -32.84 -12.61 -20.83
C GLY A 398 -31.48 -11.92 -20.80
N LEU A 399 -31.05 -11.40 -19.65
CA LEU A 399 -29.71 -10.85 -19.45
C LEU A 399 -28.66 -11.96 -19.45
N GLU A 400 -27.41 -11.58 -19.64
CA GLU A 400 -26.26 -12.46 -19.59
C GLU A 400 -26.00 -12.89 -18.14
N VAL A 401 -26.41 -14.11 -17.80
CA VAL A 401 -26.31 -14.68 -16.45
C VAL A 401 -25.67 -16.05 -16.50
N SER A 402 -24.51 -16.20 -15.86
CA SER A 402 -23.82 -17.48 -15.73
C SER A 402 -24.70 -18.55 -15.10
N ARG A 403 -24.40 -19.84 -15.26
CA ARG A 403 -25.12 -20.96 -14.63
C ARG A 403 -25.16 -20.87 -13.11
N LYS A 404 -24.16 -20.26 -12.48
CA LYS A 404 -24.12 -19.99 -11.03
C LYS A 404 -25.04 -18.85 -10.58
N GLY A 405 -25.65 -18.13 -11.51
CA GLY A 405 -26.54 -17.01 -11.24
C GLY A 405 -25.84 -15.65 -11.21
N TYR A 406 -24.54 -15.60 -11.51
CA TYR A 406 -23.80 -14.34 -11.58
C TYR A 406 -24.21 -13.56 -12.82
N LEU A 407 -24.54 -12.28 -12.65
CA LEU A 407 -24.71 -11.34 -13.75
C LEU A 407 -23.34 -11.10 -14.41
N ASP A 408 -23.27 -11.19 -15.73
CA ASP A 408 -22.02 -11.02 -16.46
C ASP A 408 -21.86 -9.59 -16.96
N LEU A 409 -20.87 -8.87 -16.42
CA LEU A 409 -20.57 -7.50 -16.79
C LEU A 409 -20.08 -7.35 -18.23
N ALA A 410 -19.51 -8.41 -18.83
CA ALA A 410 -19.16 -8.41 -20.24
C ALA A 410 -20.39 -8.51 -21.15
N GLY A 411 -21.52 -8.94 -20.61
CA GLY A 411 -22.81 -8.95 -21.31
C GLY A 411 -23.31 -7.54 -21.60
N PRO A 412 -23.56 -7.15 -22.87
CA PRO A 412 -23.91 -5.79 -23.22
C PRO A 412 -25.24 -5.32 -22.59
N ARG A 413 -26.21 -6.23 -22.38
CA ARG A 413 -27.51 -5.85 -21.81
C ARG A 413 -27.39 -5.55 -20.33
N TYR A 414 -26.73 -6.42 -19.55
CA TYR A 414 -26.50 -6.14 -18.14
C TYR A 414 -25.58 -4.95 -17.91
N ASN A 415 -24.48 -4.85 -18.68
CA ASN A 415 -23.56 -3.72 -18.62
C ASN A 415 -24.30 -2.39 -18.81
N SER A 416 -25.14 -2.29 -19.85
CA SER A 416 -25.91 -1.07 -20.12
C SER A 416 -26.82 -0.68 -18.95
N ILE A 417 -27.45 -1.65 -18.27
CA ILE A 417 -28.30 -1.40 -17.10
C ILE A 417 -27.47 -0.85 -15.95
N LEU A 418 -26.39 -1.55 -15.57
CA LEU A 418 -25.53 -1.14 -14.45
C LEU A 418 -24.90 0.23 -14.70
N THR A 419 -24.34 0.45 -15.88
CA THR A 419 -23.73 1.72 -16.29
C THR A 419 -24.74 2.87 -16.19
N SER A 420 -25.97 2.68 -16.68
CA SER A 420 -27.01 3.71 -16.62
C SER A 420 -27.43 4.03 -15.18
N CYS A 421 -27.59 3.01 -14.33
CA CYS A 421 -27.90 3.19 -12.91
C CYS A 421 -26.80 4.01 -12.22
N LEU A 422 -25.53 3.65 -12.41
CA LEU A 422 -24.40 4.32 -11.80
C LEU A 422 -24.25 5.77 -12.26
N ILE A 423 -24.36 6.03 -13.57
CA ILE A 423 -24.38 7.41 -14.11
C ILE A 423 -25.51 8.22 -13.48
N GLY A 424 -26.68 7.60 -13.26
CA GLY A 424 -27.80 8.19 -12.52
C GLY A 424 -27.37 8.67 -11.13
N TYR A 425 -26.78 7.78 -10.32
CA TYR A 425 -26.34 8.10 -8.96
C TYR A 425 -25.22 9.15 -8.90
N LEU A 426 -24.27 9.11 -9.84
CA LEU A 426 -23.21 10.12 -9.92
C LEU A 426 -23.77 11.53 -10.20
N LYS A 427 -24.83 11.63 -10.99
CA LYS A 427 -25.45 12.91 -11.40
C LYS A 427 -26.51 13.41 -10.43
N GLN A 428 -27.35 12.52 -9.91
CA GLN A 428 -28.52 12.87 -9.11
C GLN A 428 -28.19 12.99 -7.62
N ASP A 429 -27.43 12.03 -7.09
CA ASP A 429 -27.12 11.92 -5.67
C ASP A 429 -25.68 12.36 -5.35
N GLU A 430 -24.98 12.91 -6.35
CA GLU A 430 -23.61 13.44 -6.30
C GLU A 430 -22.54 12.43 -5.80
N VAL A 431 -22.81 11.12 -5.93
CA VAL A 431 -21.94 10.03 -5.46
C VAL A 431 -20.48 10.25 -5.90
N ASN A 432 -19.52 10.10 -4.98
CA ASN A 432 -18.09 10.34 -5.23
C ASN A 432 -17.19 9.14 -4.95
N TYR A 433 -17.76 8.02 -4.51
CA TYR A 433 -17.03 6.78 -4.25
C TYR A 433 -17.86 5.57 -4.70
N LEU A 434 -17.21 4.61 -5.37
CA LEU A 434 -17.80 3.34 -5.73
C LEU A 434 -16.88 2.19 -5.30
N LYS A 435 -17.44 1.22 -4.59
CA LYS A 435 -16.80 -0.07 -4.29
C LYS A 435 -17.43 -1.16 -5.15
N PHE A 436 -16.66 -1.72 -6.08
CA PHE A 436 -17.08 -2.87 -6.89
C PHE A 436 -16.59 -4.16 -6.26
N ASP A 437 -17.49 -4.96 -5.70
CA ASP A 437 -17.15 -6.12 -4.89
C ASP A 437 -17.68 -7.42 -5.51
N GLY A 438 -16.77 -8.19 -6.10
CA GLY A 438 -17.12 -9.43 -6.80
C GLY A 438 -17.29 -9.19 -8.30
N VAL A 439 -16.19 -9.41 -9.02
CA VAL A 439 -16.09 -9.34 -10.49
C VAL A 439 -15.67 -10.72 -11.02
N LEU A 440 -16.10 -11.07 -12.23
CA LEU A 440 -15.70 -12.29 -12.92
C LEU A 440 -14.49 -12.02 -13.81
N TYR A 441 -13.56 -12.98 -13.86
CA TYR A 441 -12.40 -13.00 -14.79
C TYR A 441 -12.22 -14.37 -15.47
N GLY A 442 -13.32 -15.12 -15.51
CA GLY A 442 -13.48 -16.39 -16.19
C GLY A 442 -14.95 -16.80 -16.25
N SER A 443 -15.38 -17.37 -17.37
CA SER A 443 -16.69 -18.01 -17.54
C SER A 443 -16.53 -19.39 -18.19
N ALA A 444 -17.33 -20.37 -17.78
CA ALA A 444 -17.40 -21.69 -18.43
C ALA A 444 -18.67 -21.85 -19.26
N ASP A 445 -19.54 -20.85 -19.24
CA ASP A 445 -20.83 -20.89 -19.89
C ASP A 445 -20.68 -20.53 -21.37
N THR A 446 -21.55 -21.11 -22.21
CA THR A 446 -21.43 -21.03 -23.68
C THR A 446 -22.59 -20.29 -24.32
N ASP A 447 -23.55 -19.82 -23.54
CA ASP A 447 -24.89 -19.39 -23.96
C ASP A 447 -25.22 -17.92 -23.63
N HIS A 448 -24.22 -17.11 -23.24
CA HIS A 448 -24.40 -15.72 -22.80
C HIS A 448 -23.50 -14.71 -23.52
N GLY A 449 -23.01 -15.06 -24.72
CA GLY A 449 -22.39 -14.08 -25.65
C GLY A 449 -20.90 -13.80 -25.46
N ILE A 450 -20.22 -14.48 -24.54
CA ILE A 450 -18.75 -14.48 -24.43
C ILE A 450 -18.20 -15.91 -24.57
N LEU A 451 -16.95 -16.03 -25.02
CA LEU A 451 -16.31 -17.33 -25.15
C LEU A 451 -15.94 -17.93 -23.80
N PRO A 452 -16.07 -19.25 -23.61
CA PRO A 452 -15.73 -19.90 -22.36
C PRO A 452 -14.21 -20.01 -22.14
N GLY A 453 -13.83 -20.35 -20.91
CA GLY A 453 -12.46 -20.60 -20.51
C GLY A 453 -11.62 -19.33 -20.49
N ILE A 454 -10.34 -19.45 -20.88
CA ILE A 454 -9.39 -18.36 -20.83
C ILE A 454 -9.76 -17.17 -21.73
N TYR A 455 -10.52 -17.43 -22.80
CA TYR A 455 -10.97 -16.43 -23.78
C TYR A 455 -12.06 -15.49 -23.25
N SER A 456 -12.72 -15.82 -22.15
CA SER A 456 -13.64 -14.88 -21.47
C SER A 456 -12.92 -13.71 -20.78
N ARG A 457 -11.62 -13.87 -20.49
CA ARG A 457 -10.90 -12.97 -19.58
C ARG A 457 -10.76 -11.56 -20.12
N GLU A 458 -10.44 -11.41 -21.41
CA GLU A 458 -10.35 -10.09 -22.03
C GLU A 458 -11.68 -9.38 -22.00
N ALA A 459 -12.75 -10.04 -22.45
CA ALA A 459 -14.10 -9.46 -22.46
C ALA A 459 -14.51 -8.95 -21.06
N GLN A 460 -14.26 -9.74 -20.00
CA GLN A 460 -14.62 -9.36 -18.64
C GLN A 460 -13.72 -8.25 -18.05
N THR A 461 -12.41 -8.34 -18.29
CA THR A 461 -11.45 -7.31 -17.83
C THR A 461 -11.72 -5.97 -18.53
N ALA A 462 -11.92 -6.01 -19.86
CA ALA A 462 -12.23 -4.84 -20.68
C ALA A 462 -13.58 -4.22 -20.28
N ALA A 463 -14.59 -5.03 -19.96
CA ALA A 463 -15.89 -4.52 -19.55
C ALA A 463 -15.83 -3.77 -18.21
N LEU A 464 -15.05 -4.25 -17.23
CA LEU A 464 -14.82 -3.52 -15.99
C LEU A 464 -14.03 -2.23 -16.23
N ALA A 465 -12.93 -2.31 -17.00
CA ALA A 465 -12.11 -1.14 -17.34
C ALA A 465 -12.94 -0.05 -18.03
N ALA A 466 -13.71 -0.42 -19.06
CA ALA A 466 -14.59 0.49 -19.78
C ALA A 466 -15.69 1.09 -18.91
N LEU A 467 -16.25 0.30 -17.97
CA LEU A 467 -17.19 0.84 -16.97
C LEU A 467 -16.52 1.91 -16.13
N CYS A 468 -15.34 1.63 -15.57
CA CYS A 468 -14.61 2.59 -14.73
C CYS A 468 -14.27 3.87 -15.52
N ASP A 469 -13.74 3.74 -16.73
CA ASP A 469 -13.39 4.87 -17.61
C ASP A 469 -14.62 5.73 -17.93
N THR A 470 -15.76 5.09 -18.22
CA THR A 470 -17.03 5.78 -18.46
C THR A 470 -17.47 6.58 -17.24
N LEU A 471 -17.32 6.02 -16.04
CA LEU A 471 -17.72 6.69 -14.80
C LEU A 471 -16.78 7.84 -14.44
N HIS A 472 -15.47 7.69 -14.65
CA HIS A 472 -14.50 8.78 -14.50
C HIS A 472 -14.75 9.92 -15.51
N ALA A 473 -15.13 9.59 -16.76
CA ALA A 473 -15.49 10.58 -17.76
C ALA A 473 -16.75 11.38 -17.36
N VAL A 474 -17.72 10.74 -16.68
CA VAL A 474 -18.92 11.40 -16.16
C VAL A 474 -18.61 12.24 -14.92
N LYS A 475 -17.75 11.75 -14.01
CA LYS A 475 -17.36 12.45 -12.78
C LYS A 475 -15.84 12.39 -12.59
N PRO A 476 -15.09 13.38 -13.10
CA PRO A 476 -13.68 13.52 -12.79
C PRO A 476 -13.46 13.62 -11.28
N GLY A 477 -12.49 12.87 -10.75
CA GLY A 477 -12.22 12.81 -9.30
C GLY A 477 -13.08 11.83 -8.50
N LEU A 478 -13.99 11.08 -9.14
CA LEU A 478 -14.58 9.86 -8.57
C LEU A 478 -13.47 8.95 -8.03
N PHE A 479 -13.70 8.34 -6.88
CA PHE A 479 -12.80 7.35 -6.30
C PHE A 479 -13.40 5.95 -6.52
N ILE A 480 -12.70 5.08 -7.26
CA ILE A 480 -13.13 3.71 -7.54
C ILE A 480 -12.22 2.72 -6.82
N ASN A 481 -12.84 1.87 -6.00
CA ASN A 481 -12.22 0.72 -5.36
C ASN A 481 -12.75 -0.56 -6.02
N VAL A 482 -11.85 -1.37 -6.58
CA VAL A 482 -12.19 -2.70 -7.10
C VAL A 482 -11.79 -3.77 -6.08
N THR A 483 -12.79 -4.41 -5.48
CA THR A 483 -12.67 -5.38 -4.39
C THR A 483 -13.08 -6.80 -4.84
N THR A 484 -12.43 -7.80 -4.26
CA THR A 484 -12.66 -9.24 -4.53
C THR A 484 -12.30 -9.67 -5.96
N SER A 485 -11.73 -10.88 -6.09
CA SER A 485 -11.27 -11.48 -7.36
C SER A 485 -10.13 -10.75 -8.09
N GLN A 486 -9.52 -9.71 -7.50
CA GLN A 486 -8.41 -8.99 -8.11
C GLN A 486 -7.06 -9.64 -7.81
N TRP A 487 -6.08 -9.34 -8.66
CA TRP A 487 -4.66 -9.54 -8.45
C TRP A 487 -3.95 -8.18 -8.54
N LEU A 488 -2.78 -8.06 -7.94
CA LEU A 488 -2.03 -6.80 -7.80
C LEU A 488 -1.33 -6.37 -9.09
N SER A 489 -2.09 -6.23 -10.17
CA SER A 489 -1.61 -5.66 -11.42
C SER A 489 -1.62 -4.13 -11.40
N PRO A 490 -0.48 -3.45 -11.57
CA PRO A 490 -0.41 -1.98 -11.55
C PRO A 490 -1.20 -1.33 -12.69
N TRP A 491 -1.49 -2.06 -13.77
CA TRP A 491 -2.31 -1.55 -14.88
C TRP A 491 -3.80 -1.41 -14.56
N TRP A 492 -4.27 -1.93 -13.41
CA TRP A 492 -5.58 -1.57 -12.90
C TRP A 492 -5.69 -0.07 -12.61
N LEU A 493 -4.58 0.58 -12.29
CA LEU A 493 -4.56 1.99 -11.91
C LEU A 493 -4.84 2.93 -13.08
N MET A 494 -4.78 2.44 -14.33
CA MET A 494 -5.27 3.17 -15.50
C MET A 494 -6.79 3.43 -15.45
N HIS A 495 -7.52 2.67 -14.62
CA HIS A 495 -8.98 2.65 -14.60
C HIS A 495 -9.58 2.88 -13.21
N ALA A 496 -8.87 2.53 -12.13
CA ALA A 496 -9.37 2.64 -10.75
C ALA A 496 -8.32 3.21 -9.78
N ASP A 497 -8.75 3.77 -8.65
CA ASP A 497 -7.86 4.37 -7.66
C ASP A 497 -7.15 3.33 -6.79
N CYS A 498 -7.83 2.24 -6.45
CA CYS A 498 -7.27 1.13 -5.69
C CYS A 498 -7.89 -0.24 -5.98
N VAL A 499 -7.13 -1.30 -5.64
CA VAL A 499 -7.56 -2.71 -5.77
C VAL A 499 -7.32 -3.49 -4.48
N PHE A 500 -8.18 -4.45 -4.17
CA PHE A 500 -8.02 -5.28 -2.98
C PHE A 500 -6.72 -6.08 -3.00
N MET A 501 -5.94 -5.98 -1.93
CA MET A 501 -4.64 -6.63 -1.80
C MET A 501 -4.69 -8.17 -1.71
N GLY A 502 -5.88 -8.73 -1.48
CA GLY A 502 -6.08 -10.13 -1.13
C GLY A 502 -6.10 -10.38 0.38
N GLY A 503 -6.18 -11.65 0.77
CA GLY A 503 -6.48 -12.06 2.14
C GLY A 503 -7.98 -12.04 2.44
N TYR A 504 -8.33 -12.12 3.72
CA TYR A 504 -9.70 -11.92 4.20
C TYR A 504 -9.93 -10.44 4.53
N ASP A 505 -11.20 -10.05 4.65
CA ASP A 505 -11.59 -8.71 5.10
C ASP A 505 -10.87 -8.35 6.39
N PHE A 506 -10.86 -9.26 7.36
CA PHE A 506 -10.08 -9.15 8.59
C PHE A 506 -9.64 -10.53 9.08
N GLY A 507 -8.77 -10.56 10.09
CA GLY A 507 -8.34 -11.79 10.72
C GLY A 507 -7.49 -11.52 11.94
N TRP A 508 -7.12 -12.59 12.64
CA TRP A 508 -6.19 -12.56 13.78
C TRP A 508 -5.06 -13.54 13.49
N LEU A 509 -3.80 -13.14 13.63
CA LEU A 509 -2.66 -14.03 13.40
C LEU A 509 -2.45 -14.95 14.60
N ARG A 510 -3.33 -15.96 14.74
CA ARG A 510 -3.48 -16.78 15.95
C ARG A 510 -2.28 -17.65 16.29
N GLU A 511 -1.30 -17.77 15.40
CA GLU A 511 -0.01 -18.43 15.62
C GLU A 511 0.94 -17.57 16.47
N LEU A 512 0.72 -16.26 16.54
CA LEU A 512 1.47 -15.37 17.42
C LEU A 512 0.85 -15.36 18.82
N PRO A 513 1.62 -15.66 19.87
CA PRO A 513 1.17 -15.40 21.23
C PRO A 513 1.02 -13.91 21.44
N SER A 514 -0.21 -13.45 21.71
CA SER A 514 -0.49 -12.09 22.15
C SER A 514 -1.64 -12.07 23.15
N PRO A 515 -1.54 -11.29 24.24
CA PRO A 515 -2.63 -11.10 25.18
C PRO A 515 -3.69 -10.09 24.68
N SER A 516 -3.52 -9.52 23.48
CA SER A 516 -4.43 -8.54 22.88
C SER A 516 -4.88 -9.01 21.50
N LYS A 517 -6.20 -9.09 21.28
CA LYS A 517 -6.78 -9.39 19.97
C LYS A 517 -6.42 -8.33 18.92
N ARG A 518 -6.34 -7.06 19.32
CA ARG A 518 -5.94 -5.96 18.44
C ARG A 518 -4.54 -6.17 17.87
N ASP A 519 -3.60 -6.60 18.70
CA ASP A 519 -2.23 -6.93 18.26
C ASP A 519 -2.19 -8.08 17.24
N LEU A 520 -3.05 -9.10 17.41
CA LEU A 520 -3.17 -10.20 16.46
C LEU A 520 -3.77 -9.73 15.13
N ALA A 521 -4.71 -8.79 15.18
CA ALA A 521 -5.36 -8.23 14.00
C ALA A 521 -4.42 -7.34 13.17
N ILE A 522 -3.67 -6.46 13.83
CA ILE A 522 -2.60 -5.67 13.19
C ILE A 522 -1.61 -6.61 12.50
N SER A 523 -1.12 -7.62 13.23
CA SER A 523 -0.14 -8.58 12.70
C SER A 523 -0.67 -9.40 11.53
N TYR A 524 -1.97 -9.75 11.53
CA TYR A 524 -2.59 -10.43 10.41
C TYR A 524 -2.55 -9.57 9.14
N ARG A 525 -2.96 -8.31 9.23
CA ARG A 525 -2.95 -7.38 8.08
C ARG A 525 -1.55 -7.21 7.52
N ASP A 526 -0.58 -7.02 8.41
CA ASP A 526 0.81 -6.79 8.03
C ASP A 526 1.47 -8.07 7.49
N ARG A 527 1.07 -9.26 7.94
CA ARG A 527 1.49 -10.53 7.31
C ARG A 527 0.98 -10.63 5.88
N VAL A 528 -0.27 -10.28 5.61
CA VAL A 528 -0.78 -10.35 4.23
C VAL A 528 -0.03 -9.35 3.34
N CYS A 529 0.27 -8.13 3.84
CA CYS A 529 1.13 -7.19 3.10
C CYS A 529 2.54 -7.77 2.86
N TYR A 530 3.14 -8.41 3.87
CA TYR A 530 4.44 -9.07 3.76
C TYR A 530 4.41 -10.19 2.70
N GLU A 531 3.36 -11.01 2.66
CA GLU A 531 3.19 -12.06 1.66
C GLU A 531 3.14 -11.48 0.25
N GLN A 532 2.35 -10.43 0.02
CA GLN A 532 2.26 -9.80 -1.29
C GLN A 532 3.58 -9.15 -1.73
N PHE A 533 4.20 -8.35 -0.86
CA PHE A 533 5.31 -7.47 -1.28
C PHE A 533 6.71 -8.03 -1.02
N ARG A 534 6.86 -9.06 -0.16
CA ARG A 534 8.17 -9.64 0.18
C ARG A 534 8.30 -11.11 -0.19
N VAL A 535 7.20 -11.87 -0.21
CA VAL A 535 7.22 -13.29 -0.61
C VAL A 535 6.88 -13.44 -2.09
N HIS A 536 5.78 -12.82 -2.53
CA HIS A 536 5.38 -12.81 -3.94
C HIS A 536 6.01 -11.68 -4.74
N ASP A 537 6.64 -10.73 -4.06
CA ASP A 537 7.41 -9.64 -4.65
C ASP A 537 6.62 -8.85 -5.72
N GLN A 538 5.35 -8.59 -5.40
CA GLN A 538 4.40 -7.90 -6.27
C GLN A 538 4.84 -6.45 -6.50
N GLN A 539 4.86 -6.03 -7.76
CA GLN A 539 5.26 -4.70 -8.19
C GLN A 539 4.02 -3.80 -8.33
N PHE A 540 3.50 -3.38 -7.18
CA PHE A 540 2.30 -2.55 -7.07
C PHE A 540 2.52 -1.45 -6.02
N PRO A 541 2.06 -0.21 -6.25
CA PRO A 541 2.25 0.86 -5.27
C PRO A 541 1.32 0.67 -4.06
N LEU A 542 1.88 0.62 -2.84
CA LEU A 542 1.11 0.48 -1.59
C LEU A 542 0.05 1.59 -1.42
N ASN A 543 0.27 2.78 -1.98
CA ASN A 543 -0.71 3.86 -1.95
C ASN A 543 -2.05 3.53 -2.64
N SER A 544 -2.08 2.51 -3.49
CA SER A 544 -3.29 2.12 -4.23
C SER A 544 -3.77 0.71 -3.89
N ILE A 545 -3.32 0.10 -2.78
CA ILE A 545 -3.99 -1.11 -2.30
C ILE A 545 -5.20 -0.74 -1.45
N MET A 546 -6.27 -1.49 -1.63
CA MET A 546 -7.37 -1.52 -0.68
C MET A 546 -7.09 -2.57 0.37
N THR A 547 -7.13 -2.11 1.62
CA THR A 547 -7.20 -2.93 2.81
C THR A 547 -8.49 -2.56 3.53
N VAL A 548 -9.18 -3.52 4.15
CA VAL A 548 -10.23 -3.16 5.13
C VAL A 548 -9.54 -2.44 6.28
N GLY A 549 -9.98 -1.20 6.53
CA GLY A 549 -9.32 -0.27 7.42
C GLY A 549 -9.58 -0.52 8.91
N VAL A 550 -9.90 0.53 9.65
CA VAL A 550 -10.05 0.49 11.11
C VAL A 550 -11.42 -0.08 11.48
N ILE A 551 -11.44 -1.22 12.19
CA ILE A 551 -12.68 -1.89 12.61
C ILE A 551 -12.86 -1.79 14.13
N LYS A 552 -13.95 -1.13 14.54
CA LYS A 552 -14.50 -1.10 15.90
C LYS A 552 -16.00 -0.79 15.80
N GLY A 553 -16.75 -1.75 15.28
CA GLY A 553 -18.18 -1.65 15.01
C GLY A 553 -19.02 -2.58 15.89
N GLU A 554 -20.32 -2.33 15.97
CA GLU A 554 -21.25 -3.20 16.70
C GLU A 554 -21.43 -4.58 16.04
N TYR A 555 -21.20 -4.66 14.73
CA TYR A 555 -21.29 -5.91 13.97
C TYR A 555 -19.95 -6.66 13.87
N GLU A 556 -18.81 -5.99 14.12
CA GLU A 556 -17.50 -6.63 14.16
C GLU A 556 -16.49 -5.81 14.98
N LEU A 557 -15.70 -6.51 15.80
CA LEU A 557 -14.79 -5.91 16.78
C LEU A 557 -13.45 -6.66 16.80
N LEU A 558 -12.41 -6.06 16.22
CA LEU A 558 -11.09 -6.71 16.13
C LEU A 558 -10.30 -6.70 17.44
N GLY A 559 -10.55 -5.70 18.29
CA GLY A 559 -10.06 -5.65 19.66
C GLY A 559 -11.11 -6.14 20.66
N ASP A 560 -11.06 -5.61 21.87
CA ASP A 560 -12.15 -5.72 22.84
C ASP A 560 -12.84 -4.36 23.00
N LEU A 561 -14.07 -4.35 23.51
CA LEU A 561 -14.85 -3.10 23.66
C LEU A 561 -14.11 -2.12 24.57
N ASP A 562 -13.60 -2.66 25.67
CA ASP A 562 -12.78 -1.97 26.67
C ASP A 562 -11.28 -2.23 26.50
N GLU A 563 -10.82 -2.43 25.26
CA GLU A 563 -9.39 -2.48 24.99
C GLU A 563 -8.66 -1.22 25.49
N THR A 564 -7.36 -1.35 25.74
CA THR A 564 -6.58 -0.23 26.23
C THR A 564 -6.37 0.80 25.12
N LEU A 565 -6.38 2.09 25.49
CA LEU A 565 -6.24 3.20 24.52
C LEU A 565 -4.98 3.07 23.66
N ASP A 566 -3.91 2.48 24.18
CA ASP A 566 -2.69 2.26 23.42
C ASP A 566 -2.85 1.25 22.29
N LYS A 567 -3.61 0.18 22.50
CA LYS A 567 -3.83 -0.82 21.46
C LYS A 567 -4.72 -0.28 20.35
N TRP A 568 -5.74 0.48 20.73
CA TRP A 568 -6.52 1.28 19.78
C TRP A 568 -5.63 2.26 18.99
N THR A 569 -4.76 3.00 19.69
CA THR A 569 -3.89 4.00 19.03
C THR A 569 -2.83 3.36 18.14
N ASP A 570 -2.25 2.21 18.53
CA ASP A 570 -1.30 1.45 17.70
C ASP A 570 -1.93 1.05 16.36
N ASP A 571 -3.19 0.58 16.37
CA ASP A 571 -3.92 0.21 15.15
C ASP A 571 -4.13 1.40 14.22
N LEU A 572 -4.54 2.55 14.78
CA LEU A 572 -4.70 3.79 14.03
C LEU A 572 -3.37 4.24 13.40
N VAL A 573 -2.31 4.36 14.21
CA VAL A 573 -0.99 4.80 13.76
C VAL A 573 -0.46 3.91 12.64
N ILE A 574 -0.58 2.59 12.78
CA ILE A 574 -0.13 1.67 11.73
C ILE A 574 -1.05 1.77 10.50
N HIS A 575 -2.37 1.84 10.66
CA HIS A 575 -3.29 2.01 9.54
C HIS A 575 -2.93 3.22 8.66
N PHE A 576 -2.73 4.38 9.27
CA PHE A 576 -2.38 5.59 8.53
C PHE A 576 -0.93 5.62 8.03
N SER A 577 -0.03 4.83 8.62
CA SER A 577 1.38 4.73 8.18
C SER A 577 1.69 3.56 7.25
N ARG A 578 0.70 2.72 6.88
CA ARG A 578 0.87 1.74 5.79
C ARG A 578 1.10 2.39 4.42
N GLY A 579 0.93 3.71 4.33
CA GLY A 579 1.09 4.49 3.10
C GLY A 579 -0.08 4.31 2.13
N LEU A 580 -1.28 4.03 2.64
CA LEU A 580 -2.51 3.82 1.86
C LEU A 580 -3.16 5.16 1.51
N ALA A 581 -3.75 5.29 0.31
CA ALA A 581 -4.60 6.43 -0.05
C ALA A 581 -6.01 6.32 0.55
N MET A 582 -6.58 5.11 0.59
CA MET A 582 -7.93 4.88 1.11
C MET A 582 -7.88 4.66 2.62
N TRP A 583 -8.44 5.59 3.39
CA TRP A 583 -8.54 5.51 4.84
C TRP A 583 -9.96 5.15 5.23
N GLU A 584 -10.24 3.86 5.37
CA GLU A 584 -11.59 3.36 5.61
C GLU A 584 -11.86 3.13 7.11
N LEU A 585 -12.97 3.69 7.58
CA LEU A 585 -13.45 3.59 8.95
C LEU A 585 -14.70 2.71 9.01
N TYR A 586 -14.55 1.56 9.64
CA TYR A 586 -15.63 0.65 10.01
C TYR A 586 -15.90 0.75 11.51
N ILE A 587 -16.40 1.91 11.94
CA ILE A 587 -16.58 2.24 13.35
C ILE A 587 -18.03 2.57 13.68
N SER A 588 -18.46 2.20 14.87
CA SER A 588 -19.76 2.59 15.44
C SER A 588 -19.56 3.77 16.39
N PRO A 589 -19.94 5.02 16.03
CA PRO A 589 -19.59 6.22 16.80
C PRO A 589 -19.93 6.20 18.31
N GLN A 590 -21.01 5.51 18.66
CA GLN A 590 -21.58 5.40 20.00
C GLN A 590 -20.78 4.50 20.96
N ILE A 591 -19.93 3.60 20.44
CA ILE A 591 -19.09 2.73 21.27
C ILE A 591 -17.66 3.26 21.44
N LEU A 592 -17.31 4.34 20.74
CA LEU A 592 -16.01 5.01 20.88
C LEU A 592 -16.04 6.00 22.05
N LYS A 593 -15.00 5.96 22.87
CA LYS A 593 -14.74 6.92 23.95
C LYS A 593 -14.09 8.19 23.41
N GLU A 594 -14.21 9.31 24.11
CA GLU A 594 -13.65 10.61 23.66
C GLU A 594 -12.13 10.55 23.43
N ASN A 595 -11.39 9.83 24.27
CA ASN A 595 -9.95 9.64 24.09
C ASN A 595 -9.61 8.80 22.85
N GLU A 596 -10.45 7.82 22.50
CA GLU A 596 -10.30 7.02 21.28
C GLU A 596 -10.57 7.86 20.04
N TRP A 597 -11.61 8.71 20.10
CA TRP A 597 -11.88 9.72 19.09
C TRP A 597 -10.71 10.71 18.93
N GLU A 598 -10.12 11.20 20.02
CA GLU A 598 -8.97 12.09 19.92
C GLU A 598 -7.75 11.39 19.30
N SER A 599 -7.46 10.14 19.67
CA SER A 599 -6.41 9.36 19.01
C SER A 599 -6.65 9.20 17.51
N LEU A 600 -7.89 8.96 17.08
CA LEU A 600 -8.26 8.89 15.66
C LEU A 600 -8.01 10.23 14.97
N ARG A 601 -8.48 11.33 15.56
CA ARG A 601 -8.30 12.67 15.00
C ARG A 601 -6.83 13.07 14.86
N ALA A 602 -6.03 12.83 15.91
CA ALA A 602 -4.60 13.09 15.93
C ALA A 602 -3.87 12.27 14.85
N SER A 603 -4.20 10.98 14.71
CA SER A 603 -3.61 10.11 13.70
C SER A 603 -3.95 10.57 12.27
N ILE A 604 -5.20 10.99 12.01
CA ILE A 604 -5.61 11.56 10.72
C ILE A 604 -4.86 12.87 10.42
N ARG A 605 -4.76 13.78 11.39
CA ARG A 605 -4.03 15.05 11.22
C ARG A 605 -2.56 14.81 10.90
N TRP A 606 -1.92 13.86 11.59
CA TRP A 606 -0.55 13.45 11.28
C TRP A 606 -0.45 12.89 9.87
N ALA A 607 -1.36 12.01 9.47
CA ALA A 607 -1.36 11.40 8.14
C ALA A 607 -1.52 12.46 7.04
N GLU A 608 -2.44 13.42 7.21
CA GLU A 608 -2.63 14.54 6.28
C GLU A 608 -1.40 15.44 6.19
N ALA A 609 -0.80 15.80 7.33
CA ALA A 609 0.42 16.60 7.36
C ALA A 609 1.61 15.91 6.66
N ASN A 610 1.60 14.57 6.62
CA ASN A 610 2.65 13.74 6.06
C ASN A 610 2.27 13.06 4.72
N ARG A 611 1.13 13.40 4.13
CA ARG A 611 0.57 12.70 2.95
C ARG A 611 1.53 12.64 1.76
N SER A 612 2.36 13.66 1.57
CA SER A 612 3.34 13.70 0.47
C SER A 612 4.43 12.65 0.61
N ALA A 613 4.80 12.28 1.86
CA ALA A 613 5.72 11.19 2.13
C ALA A 613 4.98 9.84 2.10
N LEU A 614 3.84 9.76 2.80
CA LEU A 614 3.08 8.52 2.96
C LEU A 614 2.54 7.97 1.65
N LEU A 615 2.17 8.83 0.70
CA LEU A 615 1.62 8.44 -0.61
C LEU A 615 2.64 8.47 -1.75
N ALA A 616 3.94 8.69 -1.47
CA ALA A 616 4.98 8.56 -2.48
C ALA A 616 5.26 7.07 -2.76
N ASN A 617 6.49 6.61 -2.53
CA ASN A 617 6.89 5.22 -2.72
C ASN A 617 7.17 4.55 -1.36
N THR A 618 6.12 3.99 -0.76
CA THR A 618 6.23 3.22 0.49
C THR A 618 6.93 1.88 0.24
N THR A 619 7.86 1.53 1.12
CA THR A 619 8.58 0.25 1.09
C THR A 619 8.37 -0.51 2.40
N LEU A 620 7.98 -1.78 2.32
CA LEU A 620 7.89 -2.66 3.48
C LEU A 620 9.29 -3.13 3.87
N VAL A 621 9.69 -2.90 5.12
CA VAL A 621 11.04 -3.14 5.65
C VAL A 621 11.02 -4.08 6.87
N GLY A 622 12.16 -4.69 7.18
CA GLY A 622 12.28 -5.68 8.26
C GLY A 622 11.84 -7.09 7.85
N GLY A 623 11.37 -7.85 8.84
CA GLY A 623 11.12 -9.29 8.74
C GLY A 623 9.65 -9.70 8.68
N ASP A 624 9.42 -11.00 8.86
CA ASP A 624 8.10 -11.63 8.77
C ASP A 624 7.37 -11.57 10.13
N PRO A 625 6.17 -10.92 10.20
CA PRO A 625 5.37 -10.91 11.41
C PRO A 625 5.09 -12.30 11.98
N LEU A 626 4.81 -13.30 11.13
CA LEU A 626 4.50 -14.68 11.54
C LEU A 626 5.71 -15.36 12.21
N LYS A 627 6.93 -14.98 11.80
CA LYS A 627 8.18 -15.45 12.41
C LYS A 627 8.58 -14.64 13.64
N ARG A 628 7.67 -13.83 14.20
CA ARG A 628 7.89 -12.97 15.37
C ARG A 628 8.96 -11.90 15.13
N GLN A 629 9.26 -11.54 13.88
CA GLN A 629 10.34 -10.59 13.56
C GLN A 629 9.81 -9.15 13.54
N PRO A 630 10.61 -8.14 13.96
CA PRO A 630 10.24 -6.74 13.77
C PRO A 630 10.11 -6.39 12.28
N TYR A 631 9.13 -5.57 11.95
CA TYR A 631 8.83 -5.12 10.58
C TYR A 631 8.32 -3.69 10.57
N GLY A 632 8.22 -3.09 9.39
CA GLY A 632 7.79 -1.70 9.28
C GLY A 632 7.54 -1.21 7.86
N TYR A 633 7.19 0.07 7.77
CA TYR A 633 6.93 0.81 6.54
C TYR A 633 7.86 2.02 6.50
N PHE A 634 8.62 2.14 5.41
CA PHE A 634 9.53 3.24 5.16
C PHE A 634 9.00 4.11 4.02
N HIS A 635 9.03 5.43 4.23
CA HIS A 635 8.52 6.41 3.29
C HIS A 635 9.57 7.48 3.03
N GLN A 636 9.75 7.81 1.76
CA GLN A 636 10.57 8.94 1.34
C GLN A 636 9.69 10.10 0.91
N GLY A 637 9.67 11.15 1.74
CA GLY A 637 9.12 12.46 1.37
C GLY A 637 10.21 13.41 0.88
N LYS A 638 9.79 14.57 0.37
CA LYS A 638 10.72 15.65 -0.03
C LYS A 638 11.37 16.35 1.17
N ASP A 639 10.62 16.53 2.25
CA ASP A 639 11.06 17.30 3.42
C ASP A 639 11.60 16.43 4.57
N LYS A 640 11.29 15.13 4.57
CA LYS A 640 11.70 14.16 5.60
C LYS A 640 11.45 12.72 5.16
N LEU A 641 12.08 11.79 5.85
CA LEU A 641 11.77 10.35 5.75
C LEU A 641 10.92 9.95 6.95
N ILE A 642 10.08 8.93 6.78
CA ILE A 642 9.23 8.40 7.86
C ILE A 642 9.44 6.90 7.95
N LEU A 643 9.59 6.39 9.16
CA LEU A 643 9.71 4.97 9.44
C LEU A 643 8.75 4.59 10.56
N THR A 644 7.76 3.75 10.24
CA THR A 644 6.95 3.06 11.26
C THR A 644 7.49 1.66 11.43
N VAL A 645 7.77 1.22 12.66
CA VAL A 645 8.22 -0.13 12.98
C VAL A 645 7.45 -0.72 14.15
N ARG A 646 7.22 -2.03 14.11
CA ARG A 646 6.52 -2.77 15.17
C ARG A 646 7.25 -4.07 15.50
N ASN A 647 7.32 -4.37 16.79
CA ASN A 647 7.67 -5.70 17.27
C ASN A 647 6.37 -6.50 17.51
N PRO A 648 6.09 -7.59 16.78
CA PRO A 648 4.86 -8.36 16.95
C PRO A 648 4.87 -9.31 18.15
N TYR A 649 5.95 -9.35 18.94
CA TYR A 649 6.17 -10.35 19.98
C TYR A 649 6.50 -9.74 21.34
N ILE A 650 6.32 -10.52 22.42
CA ILE A 650 6.51 -10.07 23.81
C ILE A 650 7.97 -9.77 24.16
N GLU A 651 8.92 -10.52 23.59
CA GLU A 651 10.34 -10.31 23.85
C GLU A 651 10.82 -8.99 23.21
N PRO A 652 11.58 -8.15 23.92
CA PRO A 652 12.22 -6.98 23.31
C PRO A 652 13.15 -7.37 22.16
N LYS A 653 13.14 -6.59 21.09
CA LYS A 653 13.94 -6.83 19.88
C LYS A 653 14.56 -5.55 19.35
N VAL A 654 15.65 -5.72 18.60
CA VAL A 654 16.28 -4.65 17.83
C VAL A 654 15.83 -4.79 16.38
N PHE A 655 15.23 -3.74 15.83
CA PHE A 655 15.05 -3.59 14.39
C PHE A 655 16.31 -2.92 13.82
N SER A 656 16.81 -3.44 12.70
CA SER A 656 17.97 -2.88 11.99
C SER A 656 17.64 -2.72 10.52
N MET A 657 17.98 -1.56 9.96
CA MET A 657 17.81 -1.27 8.54
C MET A 657 18.91 -0.34 8.07
N LYS A 658 19.47 -0.61 6.91
CA LYS A 658 20.44 0.27 6.26
C LYS A 658 19.71 1.35 5.46
N LEU A 659 20.14 2.61 5.57
CA LEU A 659 19.56 3.71 4.79
C LEU A 659 20.20 3.79 3.40
N ASP A 660 19.74 2.93 2.48
CA ASP A 660 20.22 2.90 1.10
C ASP A 660 19.12 2.55 0.08
N TYR A 661 19.49 2.30 -1.18
CA TYR A 661 18.55 1.96 -2.24
C TYR A 661 17.67 0.72 -1.93
N ASP A 662 18.17 -0.25 -1.16
CA ASP A 662 17.44 -1.48 -0.83
C ASP A 662 16.32 -1.20 0.19
N SER A 663 16.52 -0.20 1.05
CA SER A 663 15.46 0.31 1.94
C SER A 663 14.37 1.11 1.23
N GLY A 664 14.59 1.43 -0.06
CA GLY A 664 13.72 2.28 -0.88
C GLY A 664 14.15 3.75 -0.90
N LEU A 665 15.26 4.12 -0.27
CA LEU A 665 15.79 5.47 -0.30
C LEU A 665 16.37 5.79 -1.69
N LEU A 666 15.74 6.72 -2.41
CA LEU A 666 16.27 7.32 -3.63
C LEU A 666 17.38 8.32 -3.28
N ALA A 667 18.32 8.56 -4.22
CA ALA A 667 19.60 9.25 -4.00
C ALA A 667 19.52 10.41 -2.98
N PRO A 668 20.45 10.48 -2.01
CA PRO A 668 20.34 11.43 -0.91
C PRO A 668 20.57 12.85 -1.43
N ASP A 669 19.56 13.71 -1.28
CA ASP A 669 19.71 15.16 -1.47
C ASP A 669 20.38 15.82 -0.25
N ASN A 670 20.37 15.14 0.91
CA ASN A 670 20.85 15.65 2.18
C ASN A 670 22.03 14.84 2.72
N GLU A 671 22.95 15.52 3.40
CA GLU A 671 24.15 14.90 3.97
C GLU A 671 23.83 14.03 5.20
N ALA A 672 22.84 14.42 6.04
CA ALA A 672 22.47 13.69 7.24
C ALA A 672 21.03 13.96 7.70
N TYR A 673 20.46 13.01 8.42
CA TYR A 673 19.12 13.04 9.02
C TYR A 673 19.17 12.80 10.53
N LEU A 674 18.31 13.47 11.30
CA LEU A 674 18.07 13.21 12.72
C LEU A 674 16.90 12.24 12.88
N PRO A 675 17.09 11.02 13.39
CA PRO A 675 15.99 10.10 13.66
C PRO A 675 15.28 10.50 14.97
N LEU A 676 14.15 11.20 14.84
CA LEU A 676 13.30 11.58 15.97
C LEU A 676 12.13 10.60 16.09
N THR A 677 12.07 9.85 17.19
CA THR A 677 10.85 9.11 17.54
C THR A 677 9.75 10.11 17.86
N VAL A 678 8.59 9.97 17.24
CA VAL A 678 7.40 10.82 17.45
C VAL A 678 6.21 10.04 18.02
N TYR A 679 6.27 8.72 18.02
CA TYR A 679 5.31 7.83 18.67
C TYR A 679 6.05 6.61 19.23
N PRO A 680 5.74 6.14 20.46
CA PRO A 680 4.68 6.61 21.36
C PRO A 680 5.13 7.74 22.32
N TYR A 681 6.33 8.27 22.13
CA TYR A 681 6.93 9.36 22.90
C TYR A 681 7.95 10.09 22.03
N LEU A 682 8.36 11.31 22.42
CA LEU A 682 9.46 11.99 21.74
C LEU A 682 10.80 11.54 22.31
N ALA A 683 11.72 11.10 21.45
CA ALA A 683 13.07 10.71 21.84
C ALA A 683 14.03 10.72 20.64
N VAL A 684 15.28 11.08 20.90
CA VAL A 684 16.41 10.91 19.97
C VAL A 684 17.36 9.87 20.58
N GLU A 685 17.27 8.64 20.10
CA GLU A 685 18.08 7.50 20.58
C GLU A 685 19.29 7.25 19.68
N ASN A 686 19.21 7.66 18.41
CA ASN A 686 20.24 7.46 17.41
C ASN A 686 21.02 8.75 17.15
N PRO A 687 22.29 8.66 16.72
CA PRO A 687 23.02 9.81 16.20
C PRO A 687 22.40 10.31 14.88
N TRP A 688 22.96 11.39 14.35
CA TRP A 688 22.75 11.79 12.96
C TRP A 688 23.12 10.63 12.02
N MET A 689 22.29 10.41 11.00
CA MET A 689 22.37 9.27 10.08
C MET A 689 22.55 9.74 8.64
N SER A 690 23.44 9.09 7.91
CA SER A 690 23.75 9.37 6.51
C SER A 690 23.40 8.17 5.62
N PHE A 691 23.37 8.38 4.30
CA PHE A 691 23.19 7.30 3.34
C PHE A 691 24.27 6.22 3.53
N GLY A 692 23.82 4.96 3.54
CA GLY A 692 24.66 3.77 3.73
C GLY A 692 24.87 3.34 5.18
N GLU A 693 24.44 4.14 6.16
CA GLU A 693 24.56 3.80 7.59
C GLU A 693 23.38 2.93 8.07
N ASN A 694 23.60 2.18 9.15
CA ASN A 694 22.60 1.29 9.76
C ASN A 694 21.85 2.01 10.88
N LEU A 695 20.53 2.11 10.75
CA LEU A 695 19.64 2.58 11.79
C LEU A 695 19.24 1.40 12.68
N GLU A 696 19.48 1.51 13.99
CA GLU A 696 19.06 0.53 14.99
C GLU A 696 17.97 1.09 15.89
N ILE A 697 16.90 0.33 16.09
CA ILE A 697 15.74 0.74 16.88
C ILE A 697 15.43 -0.33 17.91
N ASN A 698 15.53 0.04 19.19
CA ASN A 698 15.11 -0.80 20.29
C ASN A 698 13.58 -0.79 20.41
N LEU A 699 12.97 -1.97 20.42
CA LEU A 699 11.53 -2.17 20.54
C LEU A 699 11.23 -3.09 21.72
N SER A 700 10.39 -2.63 22.64
CA SER A 700 9.81 -3.43 23.70
C SER A 700 8.81 -4.45 23.14
N GLY A 701 8.29 -5.33 24.00
CA GLY A 701 7.25 -6.28 23.60
C GLY A 701 6.00 -5.59 23.06
N TYR A 702 5.55 -5.99 21.87
CA TYR A 702 4.40 -5.41 21.17
C TYR A 702 4.47 -3.89 20.91
N GLU A 703 5.66 -3.28 20.97
CA GLU A 703 5.83 -1.84 20.79
C GLU A 703 5.75 -1.46 19.30
N THR A 704 5.05 -0.37 19.04
CA THR A 704 5.01 0.33 17.75
C THR A 704 5.71 1.68 17.93
N LYS A 705 6.67 1.98 17.04
CA LYS A 705 7.34 3.28 16.98
C LYS A 705 7.13 3.92 15.61
N VAL A 706 6.99 5.25 15.60
CA VAL A 706 7.10 6.07 14.38
C VAL A 706 8.27 7.01 14.58
N LEU A 707 9.18 7.03 13.61
CA LEU A 707 10.31 7.93 13.54
C LEU A 707 10.14 8.86 12.34
N GLU A 708 10.36 10.16 12.55
CA GLU A 708 10.56 11.13 11.49
C GLU A 708 12.06 11.42 11.41
N LEU A 709 12.66 11.11 10.25
CA LEU A 709 14.07 11.40 9.98
C LEU A 709 14.14 12.77 9.33
N LEU A 710 14.51 13.76 10.13
CA LEU A 710 14.51 15.17 9.74
C LEU A 710 15.87 15.54 9.14
N PRO A 711 15.91 16.14 7.93
CA PRO A 711 17.16 16.67 7.38
C PRO A 711 17.80 17.70 8.33
N ARG A 712 19.13 17.74 8.37
CA ARG A 712 19.88 18.63 9.28
C ARG A 712 19.46 20.09 9.20
N GLU A 713 19.23 20.59 8.01
CA GLU A 713 18.82 21.97 7.74
C GLU A 713 17.38 22.29 8.20
N LYS A 714 16.58 21.26 8.51
CA LYS A 714 15.21 21.39 9.03
C LYS A 714 15.15 21.29 10.56
N VAL A 715 16.27 21.00 11.22
CA VAL A 715 16.36 20.90 12.68
C VAL A 715 16.94 22.18 13.25
N ASP A 716 16.09 23.01 13.85
CA ASP A 716 16.43 24.33 14.40
C ASP A 716 16.03 24.47 15.89
N PHE A 717 15.82 23.34 16.56
CA PHE A 717 15.42 23.26 17.97
C PHE A 717 16.43 22.44 18.80
N PRO A 718 16.49 22.65 20.13
CA PRO A 718 17.27 21.79 21.00
C PRO A 718 16.55 20.46 21.24
N PHE A 719 17.32 19.38 21.35
CA PHE A 719 16.79 18.06 21.69
C PHE A 719 17.73 17.31 22.63
N ALA A 720 17.14 16.52 23.53
CA ALA A 720 17.89 15.69 24.46
C ALA A 720 18.13 14.30 23.88
N ARG A 721 19.35 13.77 23.98
CA ARG A 721 19.71 12.43 23.49
C ARG A 721 19.52 11.36 24.56
N ASN A 722 19.19 10.14 24.12
CA ASN A 722 19.05 8.94 24.95
C ASN A 722 18.07 9.11 26.13
N VAL A 723 17.12 10.03 25.99
CA VAL A 723 16.08 10.30 26.97
C VAL A 723 14.82 10.75 26.25
N ARG A 724 13.66 10.48 26.86
CA ARG A 724 12.39 11.00 26.36
C ARG A 724 12.25 12.46 26.75
N PHE A 725 11.55 13.23 25.93
CA PHE A 725 11.30 14.64 26.26
C PHE A 725 9.93 15.11 25.75
N ASP A 726 9.47 16.25 26.23
CA ASP A 726 8.35 17.00 25.68
C ASP A 726 8.77 18.46 25.53
N PHE A 727 8.23 19.12 24.51
CA PHE A 727 8.40 20.57 24.35
C PHE A 727 7.51 21.31 25.35
N ALA A 728 8.04 22.34 25.99
CA ALA A 728 7.30 23.15 26.95
C ALA A 728 7.62 24.65 26.79
N THR A 729 6.72 25.50 27.28
CA THR A 729 6.97 26.95 27.26
C THR A 729 8.23 27.26 28.06
N GLY A 730 9.20 27.90 27.40
CA GLY A 730 10.50 28.23 27.97
C GLY A 730 11.40 27.03 28.21
N GLY A 731 11.31 25.95 27.42
CA GLY A 731 12.33 24.88 27.38
C GLY A 731 11.82 23.47 27.09
N LEU A 732 12.52 22.47 27.64
CA LEU A 732 12.20 21.04 27.45
C LEU A 732 11.84 20.41 28.79
N VAL A 733 10.88 19.48 28.81
CA VAL A 733 10.68 18.56 29.93
C VAL A 733 11.28 17.22 29.55
N ILE A 734 12.31 16.76 30.24
CA ILE A 734 12.95 15.46 29.98
C ILE A 734 12.49 14.43 31.02
N TYR A 735 12.53 13.15 30.66
CA TYR A 735 12.16 12.03 31.53
C TYR A 735 13.34 11.07 31.72
N PRO A 736 14.36 11.47 32.50
CA PRO A 736 15.58 10.68 32.67
C PRO A 736 15.35 9.45 33.54
N GLY A 737 16.16 8.42 33.33
CA GLY A 737 16.20 7.24 34.20
C GLY A 737 16.69 7.59 35.61
N SER A 738 16.37 6.73 36.58
CA SER A 738 16.88 6.86 37.96
C SER A 738 18.41 6.93 37.97
N GLY A 739 18.97 7.83 38.78
CA GLY A 739 20.43 8.03 38.87
C GLY A 739 21.06 8.87 37.76
N THR A 740 20.29 9.39 36.79
CA THR A 740 20.84 10.29 35.76
C THR A 740 21.20 11.66 36.36
N GLU A 741 22.50 11.98 36.36
CA GLU A 741 23.05 13.24 36.89
C GLU A 741 23.22 14.32 35.82
N LYS A 742 23.41 13.93 34.55
CA LYS A 742 23.60 14.83 33.41
C LYS A 742 22.85 14.28 32.20
N VAL A 743 22.43 15.17 31.31
CA VAL A 743 21.80 14.81 30.03
C VAL A 743 22.56 15.47 28.89
N ALA A 744 22.76 14.70 27.81
CA ALA A 744 23.27 15.20 26.55
C ALA A 744 22.17 15.99 25.83
N VAL A 745 22.44 17.24 25.48
CA VAL A 745 21.55 18.09 24.68
C VAL A 745 22.31 18.68 23.52
N GLU A 746 21.77 18.54 22.32
CA GLU A 746 22.31 19.18 21.12
C GLU A 746 21.43 20.36 20.73
N ASN A 747 22.07 21.43 20.27
CA ASN A 747 21.40 22.63 19.78
C ASN A 747 21.33 22.59 18.25
N GLY A 748 20.16 22.29 17.69
CA GLY A 748 19.93 22.36 16.25
C GLY A 748 19.90 23.77 15.66
N SER A 749 19.68 24.79 16.49
CA SER A 749 19.55 26.17 16.00
C SER A 749 20.88 26.78 15.53
N THR A 750 20.80 27.87 14.77
CA THR A 750 21.97 28.58 14.21
C THR A 750 22.67 29.51 15.20
N ALA A 751 22.13 29.70 16.40
CA ALA A 751 22.68 30.56 17.45
C ALA A 751 22.93 29.76 18.74
N PRO A 752 23.92 30.14 19.58
CA PRO A 752 24.12 29.49 20.87
C PRO A 752 22.87 29.62 21.76
N LEU A 753 22.51 28.53 22.43
CA LEU A 753 21.40 28.49 23.38
C LEU A 753 21.92 28.42 24.82
N LEU A 754 21.22 29.05 25.76
CA LEU A 754 21.50 28.94 27.19
C LEU A 754 20.43 28.06 27.84
N LEU A 755 20.76 26.79 28.08
CA LEU A 755 19.83 25.81 28.64
C LEU A 755 20.18 25.50 30.10
N SER A 756 19.31 25.88 31.02
CA SER A 756 19.53 25.76 32.48
C SER A 756 20.89 26.31 32.93
N GLY A 757 21.34 27.43 32.33
CA GLY A 757 22.61 28.08 32.65
C GLY A 757 23.85 27.50 31.93
N VAL A 758 23.68 26.47 31.09
CA VAL A 758 24.75 25.91 30.24
C VAL A 758 24.64 26.47 28.83
N SER A 759 25.72 27.07 28.32
CA SER A 759 25.76 27.55 26.93
C SER A 759 26.09 26.40 25.98
N ILE A 760 25.21 26.14 25.03
CA ILE A 760 25.31 25.05 24.04
C ILE A 760 25.46 25.68 22.64
N PRO A 761 26.65 25.62 22.01
CA PRO A 761 26.85 26.13 20.66
C PRO A 761 26.03 25.36 19.60
N PRO A 762 25.72 25.99 18.45
CA PRO A 762 25.07 25.34 17.30
C PRO A 762 25.76 24.04 16.87
N GLY A 763 25.00 22.97 16.69
CA GLY A 763 25.47 21.68 16.18
C GLY A 763 26.47 20.94 17.09
N ILE A 764 26.65 21.39 18.33
CA ILE A 764 27.53 20.76 19.32
C ILE A 764 26.70 20.22 20.48
N GLU A 765 26.98 18.98 20.89
CA GLU A 765 26.40 18.39 22.09
C GLU A 765 26.98 19.05 23.35
N GLY A 766 26.10 19.54 24.22
CA GLY A 766 26.41 20.01 25.56
C GLY A 766 25.89 19.06 26.64
N GLN A 767 26.58 19.01 27.79
CA GLN A 767 26.17 18.21 28.94
C GLN A 767 25.49 19.11 29.99
N VAL A 768 24.19 18.93 30.19
CA VAL A 768 23.39 19.75 31.12
C VAL A 768 23.23 19.00 32.45
N PRO A 769 23.70 19.57 33.58
CA PRO A 769 23.54 18.94 34.88
C PRO A 769 22.09 18.96 35.33
N LEU A 770 21.66 17.86 35.96
CA LEU A 770 20.35 17.71 36.53
C LEU A 770 20.43 17.82 38.05
N LYS A 771 19.39 18.39 38.67
CA LYS A 771 19.27 18.33 40.14
C LYS A 771 19.20 16.86 40.58
N PRO A 772 19.82 16.48 41.73
CA PRO A 772 19.73 15.13 42.28
C PRO A 772 18.28 14.69 42.42
N ALA A 773 17.96 13.49 41.94
CA ALA A 773 16.63 12.92 42.01
C ALA A 773 16.35 12.35 43.41
N LEU A 774 15.08 12.30 43.80
CA LEU A 774 14.65 11.34 44.82
C LEU A 774 14.87 9.92 44.29
N PRO A 775 15.22 8.94 45.15
CA PRO A 775 15.35 7.56 44.72
C PRO A 775 14.00 7.06 44.17
N VAL A 776 13.99 6.65 42.91
CA VAL A 776 12.81 6.01 42.29
C VAL A 776 12.68 4.60 42.87
N THR A 777 11.48 4.25 43.34
CA THR A 777 11.16 2.89 43.76
C THR A 777 11.31 1.98 42.54
N VAL A 778 12.34 1.12 42.55
CA VAL A 778 12.58 0.17 41.47
C VAL A 778 11.72 -1.07 41.71
N LEU A 779 11.16 -1.63 40.63
CA LEU A 779 10.54 -2.95 40.68
C LEU A 779 11.57 -3.98 41.15
N THR A 780 11.40 -4.49 42.38
CA THR A 780 12.21 -5.58 42.94
C THR A 780 11.45 -6.90 42.84
N VAL A 781 12.10 -7.91 42.28
CA VAL A 781 11.68 -9.31 42.37
C VAL A 781 12.50 -9.93 43.49
N ALA A 782 11.88 -10.20 44.64
CA ALA A 782 12.61 -10.47 45.88
C ALA A 782 12.89 -11.95 46.14
N GLU A 783 12.06 -12.85 45.62
CA GLU A 783 12.24 -14.30 45.83
C GLU A 783 11.43 -15.08 44.78
N GLU A 784 12.12 -16.04 44.15
CA GLU A 784 11.53 -17.10 43.32
C GLU A 784 11.81 -18.42 44.07
N ARG A 785 10.75 -19.13 44.47
CA ARG A 785 10.86 -20.47 45.08
C ARG A 785 10.16 -21.44 44.15
N GLU A 786 10.93 -22.36 43.57
CA GLU A 786 10.44 -23.34 42.59
C GLU A 786 10.79 -24.75 43.04
N GLU A 787 9.92 -25.71 42.71
CA GLU A 787 10.20 -27.13 42.88
C GLU A 787 9.79 -27.88 41.60
N ASP A 788 10.77 -28.39 40.85
CA ASP A 788 10.52 -29.39 39.81
C ASP A 788 10.01 -30.67 40.47
N PHE A 789 8.79 -31.09 40.14
CA PHE A 789 8.28 -32.39 40.58
C PHE A 789 8.40 -33.42 39.46
N ARG A 790 9.22 -34.46 39.69
CA ARG A 790 9.23 -35.68 38.89
C ARG A 790 8.84 -36.85 39.80
N GLY A 791 7.55 -37.14 39.88
CA GLY A 791 7.02 -38.25 40.66
C GLY A 791 5.93 -38.99 39.89
N GLY A 792 5.59 -40.22 40.31
CA GLY A 792 4.71 -41.16 39.60
C GLY A 792 3.28 -40.70 39.27
N ALA A 793 2.92 -39.44 39.54
CA ALA A 793 1.62 -38.81 39.27
C ALA A 793 1.65 -37.66 38.23
N GLY A 794 2.82 -37.26 37.68
CA GLY A 794 2.93 -36.20 36.64
C GLY A 794 4.24 -35.39 36.71
N SER A 795 4.44 -34.49 35.75
CA SER A 795 5.48 -33.44 35.76
C SER A 795 4.87 -32.05 35.54
N GLY A 796 5.43 -31.03 36.17
CA GLY A 796 4.91 -29.66 36.11
C GLY A 796 5.80 -28.67 36.88
N LEU A 797 5.48 -27.38 36.75
CA LEU A 797 6.19 -26.29 37.45
C LEU A 797 5.27 -25.64 38.48
N LYS A 798 5.72 -25.58 39.73
CA LYS A 798 5.06 -24.86 40.81
C LYS A 798 6.02 -23.90 41.48
N GLY A 799 5.54 -22.74 41.88
CA GLY A 799 6.36 -21.76 42.58
C GLY A 799 5.61 -20.52 43.02
N SER A 800 6.37 -19.52 43.48
CA SER A 800 5.85 -18.20 43.79
C SER A 800 6.83 -17.08 43.48
N LEU A 801 6.31 -15.96 42.99
CA LEU A 801 7.01 -14.71 42.73
C LEU A 801 6.60 -13.64 43.74
N SER A 802 7.58 -12.92 44.30
CA SER A 802 7.33 -11.72 45.11
C SER A 802 7.71 -10.47 44.33
N LEU A 803 6.74 -9.60 44.06
CA LEU A 803 6.88 -8.37 43.28
C LEU A 803 6.59 -7.15 44.16
N SER A 804 7.43 -6.11 44.08
CA SER A 804 7.11 -4.80 44.66
C SER A 804 6.87 -3.79 43.55
N LEU A 805 5.64 -3.32 43.38
CA LEU A 805 5.29 -2.34 42.35
C LEU A 805 5.52 -0.91 42.86
N PRO A 806 6.04 0.01 42.02
CA PRO A 806 6.18 1.42 42.38
C PRO A 806 4.82 2.08 42.65
N GLU A 807 4.77 3.10 43.50
CA GLU A 807 3.55 3.87 43.82
C GLU A 807 3.01 4.61 42.59
N GLU A 808 3.89 5.04 41.69
CA GLU A 808 3.59 5.71 40.42
C GLU A 808 3.08 4.78 39.31
N THR A 809 2.73 3.52 39.65
CA THR A 809 2.16 2.54 38.72
C THR A 809 0.74 2.95 38.32
N LEU A 810 0.53 3.15 37.01
CA LEU A 810 -0.78 3.44 36.43
C LEU A 810 -1.56 2.15 36.15
N SER A 811 -0.88 1.12 35.67
CA SER A 811 -1.45 -0.21 35.48
C SER A 811 -0.33 -1.25 35.50
N ALA A 812 -0.61 -2.44 36.03
CA ALA A 812 0.30 -3.56 35.98
C ALA A 812 -0.49 -4.84 35.68
N GLU A 813 -0.01 -5.66 34.75
CA GLU A 813 -0.57 -6.97 34.46
C GLU A 813 0.56 -8.00 34.52
N ILE A 814 0.38 -9.03 35.34
CA ILE A 814 1.25 -10.21 35.30
C ILE A 814 0.62 -11.24 34.37
N GLY A 815 1.42 -11.81 33.49
CA GLY A 815 1.00 -12.82 32.53
C GLY A 815 1.92 -14.03 32.57
N PHE A 816 1.34 -15.22 32.49
CA PHE A 816 2.07 -16.45 32.19
C PHE A 816 1.76 -16.86 30.75
N LEU A 817 2.80 -17.02 29.93
CA LEU A 817 2.71 -17.54 28.58
C LEU A 817 3.23 -18.97 28.54
N LEU A 818 2.34 -19.89 28.20
CA LEU A 818 2.63 -21.29 27.94
C LEU A 818 2.60 -21.57 26.44
N GLU A 819 3.67 -22.15 25.90
CA GLU A 819 3.82 -22.51 24.49
C GLU A 819 4.19 -23.99 24.36
N PRO A 820 3.21 -24.89 24.17
CA PRO A 820 3.48 -26.29 23.88
C PRO A 820 4.18 -26.48 22.52
N GLU A 821 5.16 -27.39 22.41
CA GLU A 821 5.80 -27.75 21.12
C GLU A 821 4.81 -28.41 20.15
N LYS A 822 3.74 -29.01 20.70
CA LYS A 822 2.62 -29.59 19.96
C LYS A 822 1.32 -29.15 20.61
N GLY A 823 0.31 -28.86 19.80
CA GLY A 823 -1.01 -28.42 20.29
C GLY A 823 -1.52 -29.32 21.40
N LEU A 824 -1.81 -28.71 22.55
CA LEU A 824 -2.23 -29.39 23.77
C LEU A 824 -3.42 -28.63 24.34
N ASP A 825 -4.49 -29.34 24.69
CA ASP A 825 -5.64 -28.72 25.37
C ASP A 825 -5.31 -28.49 26.86
N VAL A 826 -5.05 -27.23 27.22
CA VAL A 826 -4.66 -26.84 28.57
C VAL A 826 -5.81 -26.11 29.26
N LYS A 827 -6.26 -26.65 30.40
CA LYS A 827 -7.15 -25.94 31.33
C LYS A 827 -6.38 -24.92 32.14
N GLN A 828 -7.08 -23.91 32.66
CA GLN A 828 -6.46 -22.89 33.50
C GLN A 828 -5.72 -23.53 34.70
N PRO A 829 -4.42 -23.24 34.88
CA PRO A 829 -3.62 -23.74 35.99
C PRO A 829 -4.05 -23.10 37.32
N ARG A 830 -3.55 -23.63 38.44
CA ARG A 830 -3.81 -23.01 39.75
C ARG A 830 -2.94 -21.76 39.88
N LEU A 831 -3.58 -20.61 39.89
CA LEU A 831 -2.93 -19.30 39.97
C LEU A 831 -3.58 -18.47 41.07
N GLU A 832 -2.76 -17.87 41.92
CA GLU A 832 -3.21 -17.05 43.05
C GLU A 832 -2.41 -15.75 43.13
N VAL A 833 -3.10 -14.66 43.44
CA VAL A 833 -2.46 -13.39 43.83
C VAL A 833 -2.84 -13.07 45.26
N ASN A 834 -1.84 -12.90 46.12
CA ASN A 834 -2.02 -12.66 47.56
C ASN A 834 -2.93 -13.70 48.24
N GLY A 835 -2.85 -14.96 47.81
CA GLY A 835 -3.66 -16.08 48.34
C GLY A 835 -5.10 -16.14 47.84
N GLN A 836 -5.48 -15.35 46.83
CA GLN A 836 -6.80 -15.38 46.22
C GLN A 836 -6.76 -16.05 44.84
N ALA A 837 -7.53 -17.13 44.69
CA ALA A 837 -7.74 -17.83 43.43
C ALA A 837 -8.96 -17.23 42.69
N GLY A 838 -8.72 -16.49 41.60
CA GLY A 838 -9.79 -15.87 40.80
C GLY A 838 -9.30 -14.60 40.10
N GLY A 839 -10.08 -14.06 39.15
CA GLY A 839 -9.75 -12.81 38.45
C GLY A 839 -8.72 -12.90 37.32
N TRP A 840 -8.32 -14.12 36.95
CA TRP A 840 -7.43 -14.37 35.81
C TRP A 840 -8.24 -14.42 34.51
N ARG A 841 -7.72 -13.78 33.46
CA ARG A 841 -8.20 -13.94 32.08
C ARG A 841 -7.27 -14.89 31.33
N SER A 842 -7.78 -15.61 30.34
CA SER A 842 -6.96 -16.45 29.48
C SER A 842 -7.23 -16.19 28.01
N GLU A 843 -6.17 -16.20 27.20
CA GLU A 843 -6.23 -16.17 25.75
C GLU A 843 -5.47 -17.38 25.20
N ALA A 844 -5.89 -17.90 24.05
CA ALA A 844 -5.26 -19.09 23.47
C ALA A 844 -5.10 -18.99 21.96
N GLY A 845 -4.01 -19.59 21.47
CA GLY A 845 -3.74 -19.78 20.06
C GLY A 845 -4.63 -20.85 19.43
N GLU A 846 -4.60 -20.92 18.10
CA GLU A 846 -5.33 -21.97 17.39
C GLU A 846 -4.83 -23.35 17.83
N LYS A 847 -5.75 -24.29 18.07
CA LYS A 847 -5.47 -25.69 18.42
C LYS A 847 -4.52 -25.86 19.62
N GLY A 848 -4.55 -24.94 20.58
CA GLY A 848 -3.74 -25.01 21.80
C GLY A 848 -2.24 -24.84 21.56
N SER A 849 -1.88 -24.06 20.52
CA SER A 849 -0.47 -23.74 20.19
C SER A 849 0.21 -22.84 21.23
N TRP A 850 -0.56 -22.07 21.98
CA TRP A 850 -0.10 -21.28 23.12
C TRP A 850 -1.28 -20.86 24.01
N TYR A 851 -0.98 -20.48 25.25
CA TYR A 851 -1.93 -19.98 26.25
C TYR A 851 -1.32 -18.82 27.03
N TRP A 852 -2.05 -17.72 27.11
CA TRP A 852 -1.79 -16.65 28.07
C TRP A 852 -2.74 -16.78 29.27
N PHE A 853 -2.21 -16.59 30.48
CA PHE A 853 -2.99 -16.43 31.71
C PHE A 853 -2.59 -15.12 32.37
N LEU A 854 -3.50 -14.15 32.45
CA LEU A 854 -3.19 -12.77 32.80
C LEU A 854 -4.00 -12.30 34.00
N TYR A 855 -3.39 -11.46 34.85
CA TYR A 855 -4.01 -10.88 36.03
C TYR A 855 -3.58 -9.43 36.23
N SER A 856 -4.55 -8.53 36.38
CA SER A 856 -4.30 -7.12 36.67
C SER A 856 -3.93 -6.91 38.14
N LEU A 857 -2.73 -6.43 38.40
CA LEU A 857 -2.23 -6.08 39.73
C LEU A 857 -2.63 -4.64 40.09
N LYS A 858 -2.92 -4.41 41.37
CA LYS A 858 -3.08 -3.05 41.91
C LYS A 858 -1.72 -2.34 41.89
N GLY A 859 -1.69 -1.05 41.57
CA GLY A 859 -0.47 -0.25 41.66
C GLY A 859 -0.03 -0.04 43.12
N GLY A 860 1.28 0.09 43.34
CA GLY A 860 1.89 0.29 44.65
C GLY A 860 1.92 -0.96 45.55
N GLY A 861 3.00 -1.10 46.31
CA GLY A 861 3.13 -2.13 47.36
C GLY A 861 3.61 -3.51 46.87
N ALA A 862 3.56 -4.49 47.78
CA ALA A 862 4.04 -5.84 47.55
C ALA A 862 2.93 -6.82 47.15
N HIS A 863 3.22 -7.66 46.17
CA HIS A 863 2.35 -8.71 45.66
C HIS A 863 3.08 -10.04 45.70
N ARG A 864 2.36 -11.09 46.10
CA ARG A 864 2.82 -12.47 45.99
C ARG A 864 1.97 -13.21 44.99
N VAL A 865 2.59 -13.73 43.94
CA VAL A 865 1.92 -14.53 42.91
C VAL A 865 2.35 -15.98 43.05
N SER A 866 1.42 -16.88 43.32
CA SER A 866 1.68 -18.33 43.37
C SER A 866 1.13 -19.00 42.11
N TYR A 867 1.88 -19.95 41.56
CA TYR A 867 1.51 -20.68 40.35
C TYR A 867 1.77 -22.18 40.48
N ASP A 868 0.89 -22.97 39.87
CA ASP A 868 1.03 -24.42 39.75
C ASP A 868 0.47 -24.87 38.38
N PHE A 869 1.40 -25.17 37.48
CA PHE A 869 1.20 -25.66 36.12
C PHE A 869 1.33 -27.19 36.03
N SER A 870 0.91 -27.92 37.06
CA SER A 870 0.87 -29.39 37.02
C SER A 870 -0.27 -29.89 36.12
N LEU A 871 0.07 -30.50 34.98
CA LEU A 871 -0.90 -31.15 34.08
C LEU A 871 -0.96 -32.67 34.30
N PRO A 872 -2.08 -33.33 33.95
CA PRO A 872 -2.21 -34.78 34.05
C PRO A 872 -1.17 -35.49 33.16
N GLN A 873 -0.61 -36.60 33.67
CA GLN A 873 0.49 -37.43 33.14
C GLN A 873 0.36 -37.92 31.67
N SER A 874 -0.76 -37.68 31.01
CA SER A 874 -1.07 -38.21 29.67
C SER A 874 -0.57 -37.37 28.50
N ALA A 875 0.03 -36.19 28.72
CA ALA A 875 0.40 -35.31 27.60
C ALA A 875 1.73 -35.72 26.94
N GLY A 876 2.81 -35.96 27.69
CA GLY A 876 4.13 -36.24 27.12
C GLY A 876 4.67 -35.13 26.20
N VAL A 877 4.15 -33.90 26.32
CA VAL A 877 4.43 -32.77 25.43
C VAL A 877 5.42 -31.85 26.12
N ASN A 878 6.54 -31.54 25.46
CA ASN A 878 7.42 -30.47 25.91
C ASN A 878 6.81 -29.11 25.53
N GLY A 879 7.18 -28.06 26.25
CA GLY A 879 6.82 -26.70 25.92
C GLY A 879 7.69 -25.70 26.65
N ARG A 880 7.29 -24.43 26.56
CA ARG A 880 7.94 -23.31 27.22
C ARG A 880 6.94 -22.57 28.09
N LEU A 881 7.28 -22.32 29.35
CA LEU A 881 6.52 -21.47 30.25
C LEU A 881 7.34 -20.24 30.59
N SER A 882 6.75 -19.07 30.45
CA SER A 882 7.37 -17.80 30.79
C SER A 882 6.41 -16.92 31.58
N ALA A 883 6.95 -16.13 32.50
CA ALA A 883 6.20 -15.14 33.26
C ALA A 883 6.67 -13.75 32.89
N TRP A 884 5.71 -12.85 32.68
CA TRP A 884 5.93 -11.50 32.18
C TRP A 884 5.16 -10.51 33.04
N LEU A 885 5.76 -9.34 33.24
CA LEU A 885 5.09 -8.18 33.81
C LEU A 885 4.98 -7.09 32.73
N ILE A 886 3.76 -6.67 32.45
CA ILE A 886 3.44 -5.55 31.57
C ILE A 886 3.01 -4.38 32.47
N LEU A 887 3.86 -3.35 32.55
CA LEU A 887 3.72 -2.24 33.48
C LEU A 887 3.57 -0.91 32.72
N ARG A 888 2.65 -0.06 33.17
CA ARG A 888 2.62 1.36 32.83
C ARG A 888 2.86 2.18 34.08
N ARG A 889 3.79 3.13 34.02
CA ARG A 889 4.08 4.03 35.14
C ARG A 889 4.28 5.46 34.68
N LYS A 890 3.97 6.40 35.57
CA LYS A 890 4.26 7.82 35.37
C LYS A 890 5.74 8.06 35.62
N LEU A 891 6.40 8.74 34.70
CA LEU A 891 7.80 9.16 34.84
C LEU A 891 7.87 10.57 35.44
N GLU A 892 8.91 10.80 36.23
CA GLU A 892 9.21 12.13 36.77
C GLU A 892 9.86 13.00 35.69
N GLY A 893 9.19 14.10 35.32
CA GLY A 893 9.72 15.06 34.35
C GLY A 893 10.61 16.11 35.01
N ARG A 894 11.75 16.43 34.39
CA ARG A 894 12.63 17.54 34.79
C ARG A 894 12.64 18.62 33.72
N LYS A 895 12.39 19.86 34.11
CA LYS A 895 12.43 21.00 33.18
C LYS A 895 13.87 21.48 32.96
N LEU A 896 14.26 21.58 31.70
CA LEU A 896 15.44 22.30 31.23
C LEU A 896 14.98 23.67 30.73
N GLU A 897 15.44 24.75 31.36
CA GLU A 897 14.94 26.10 31.07
C GLU A 897 15.67 26.72 29.88
N LEU A 898 14.90 27.14 28.86
CA LEU A 898 15.37 27.91 27.72
C LEU A 898 14.54 29.20 27.59
N PRO A 899 15.04 30.35 28.07
CA PRO A 899 14.34 31.62 27.96
C PRO A 899 14.05 31.97 26.49
N GLY A 900 12.78 32.26 26.17
CA GLY A 900 12.36 32.68 24.83
C GLY A 900 11.85 31.56 23.91
N MET A 901 11.90 30.30 24.32
CA MET A 901 11.31 29.19 23.54
C MET A 901 9.78 29.16 23.69
N SER A 902 9.03 29.16 22.58
CA SER A 902 7.58 28.97 22.59
C SER A 902 7.21 27.48 22.67
N ALA A 903 6.05 27.17 23.25
CA ALA A 903 5.50 25.82 23.28
C ALA A 903 4.91 25.36 21.92
N GLU A 904 4.87 26.24 20.91
CA GLU A 904 4.20 25.98 19.63
C GLU A 904 4.79 24.77 18.89
N ARG A 905 6.09 24.45 19.13
CA ARG A 905 6.76 23.24 18.64
C ARG A 905 6.08 21.93 19.06
N ALA A 906 5.44 21.88 20.22
CA ALA A 906 4.69 20.71 20.64
C ALA A 906 3.54 20.38 19.66
N GLY A 907 2.97 21.40 19.01
CA GLY A 907 1.90 21.25 18.03
C GLY A 907 2.37 20.76 16.65
N GLU A 908 3.68 20.69 16.38
CA GLU A 908 4.24 20.15 15.14
C GLU A 908 4.23 18.61 15.12
N PHE A 909 4.23 17.97 16.30
CA PHE A 909 4.21 16.51 16.46
C PHE A 909 2.79 16.04 16.75
N LEU A 910 2.11 15.63 15.69
CA LEU A 910 0.65 15.43 15.69
C LEU A 910 0.18 14.07 16.23
N LEU A 911 1.06 13.07 16.34
CA LEU A 911 0.70 11.75 16.86
C LEU A 911 0.47 11.78 18.39
N PRO A 912 -0.42 10.94 18.93
CA PRO A 912 -0.63 10.82 20.37
C PRO A 912 0.62 10.28 21.10
N ALA A 913 1.50 11.18 21.53
CA ALA A 913 2.69 10.85 22.29
C ALA A 913 2.46 11.03 23.80
N SER A 914 3.17 10.25 24.62
CA SER A 914 3.11 10.34 26.08
C SER A 914 4.48 10.07 26.69
N SER A 915 5.40 11.03 26.53
CA SER A 915 6.81 10.90 26.97
C SER A 915 6.94 10.67 28.47
N GLY A 916 6.03 11.24 29.26
CA GLY A 916 5.94 11.03 30.71
C GLY A 916 5.31 9.71 31.16
N ILE A 917 5.01 8.78 30.25
CA ILE A 917 4.49 7.44 30.60
C ILE A 917 5.45 6.37 30.08
N SER A 918 6.03 5.59 30.98
CA SER A 918 6.77 4.39 30.61
C SER A 918 5.83 3.22 30.40
N ARG A 919 6.11 2.42 29.37
CA ARG A 919 5.53 1.10 29.13
C ARG A 919 6.68 0.12 29.18
N GLU A 920 6.66 -0.77 30.16
CA GLU A 920 7.73 -1.73 30.42
C GLU A 920 7.18 -3.14 30.30
N VAL A 921 7.85 -3.95 29.49
CA VAL A 921 7.61 -5.39 29.39
C VAL A 921 8.84 -6.07 29.96
N LYS A 922 8.67 -6.76 31.09
CA LYS A 922 9.76 -7.42 31.81
C LYS A 922 9.52 -8.92 31.86
N CYS A 923 10.48 -9.69 31.35
CA CYS A 923 10.54 -11.13 31.60
C CYS A 923 10.90 -11.34 33.08
N LEU A 924 10.09 -12.11 33.80
CA LEU A 924 10.33 -12.51 35.19
C LEU A 924 11.09 -13.83 35.22
N PHE A 925 10.65 -14.80 34.42
CA PHE A 925 11.38 -16.04 34.14
C PHE A 925 10.93 -16.66 32.82
N GLU A 926 11.74 -17.59 32.32
CA GLU A 926 11.41 -18.47 31.20
C GLU A 926 12.04 -19.85 31.42
N ARG A 927 11.27 -20.92 31.23
CA ARG A 927 11.67 -22.30 31.50
C ARG A 927 11.10 -23.28 30.48
N PRO A 928 11.86 -24.31 30.08
CA PRO A 928 11.28 -25.48 29.44
C PRO A 928 10.42 -26.24 30.45
N VAL A 929 9.27 -26.71 30.01
CA VAL A 929 8.34 -27.50 30.81
C VAL A 929 8.01 -28.78 30.06
N LYS A 930 7.79 -29.86 30.80
CA LYS A 930 7.36 -31.15 30.25
C LYS A 930 6.07 -31.56 30.93
N PHE A 931 5.05 -31.80 30.12
CA PHE A 931 3.73 -32.23 30.56
C PHE A 931 3.54 -33.73 30.35
#